data_AF-A0A9P3G9F3-F1
#
_entry.id   AF-A0A9P3G9F3-F1
#
_cell.length_a   1.000
_cell.length_b   1.000
_cell.length_c   1.000
_cell.angle_alpha   90.00
_cell.angle_beta   90.00
_cell.angle_gamma   90.00
#
_symmetry.space_group_name_H-M   'P 1'
#
loop_
_entity.id
_entity.type
_entity.pdbx_description
1 polymer ?
#
loop_
_entity_poly.entity_id
_entity_poly.type
_entity_poly.pdbx_seq_one_letter_code
_entity_poly.pdbx_strand_id
1 'polypeptide(L)'
;MDDYETATAETLEECRELWFDDGNVVLQAGNMIFCVHRGLLAQRSSYMKELFETISLTPPQYQVKYKSLPLICINSSAEDARILLSAVYDRNVFESALSNNQQTFALLEQSTRYDFKDLRAVVLDALTPYFPTTLDAWSFAKPSVKEHRPFSKRGSLIAFANIALHAAPHFLPAALLKFICCNDISRPSPVWYKGYFRGKVVELSPALKTAILRGRSTLDQIARTKIFSRIWRTPLACTPGPCAVAKKTASHSLARDSDGIIKPFATTLDLSTGWCNVCRRIMEDDWQTSMPHVWYELPWVFGLPEWDELLKDAPPPRTNVEVMDIACAMECEELWYPDGTVVLQAGFMRFRVYKGVLSKHSSVFADMFAMPQPVEAGAYEGCPLVVIHDSEEDTRAFLHALHSPDVPRAFIDDERLALTLLRMSHKYAAHKLRTTLLRALEPCFPTQLVDWEARLRTLPERTAFTTAGAIVQFANIAELAAPHLLPAAILALVPFCAHSSGEHPFGLATFRGVPVKPEHRLVRAVVQAREALDAVARTEVYLEIFNPGNPDCVALEGCDAARANAIAALADADGLISPFAHTKSEPGWRPEMFCGTCRARLERRFASGLRSEWKRLPERLALPGWDVLSSQVQDVEMPGP
;
A
#
# COMPACT_ATOMS: atom_id res chain seq x y z
N MET A 1 -9.49 -6.75 44.60
CA MET A 1 -8.96 -7.88 45.38
C MET A 1 -9.64 -9.08 44.76
N ASP A 2 -9.12 -9.50 43.60
CA ASP A 2 -9.73 -10.53 42.78
C ASP A 2 -8.72 -11.66 42.62
N ASP A 3 -9.20 -12.86 42.94
CA ASP A 3 -8.47 -14.12 43.02
C ASP A 3 -7.90 -14.53 41.66
N TYR A 4 -6.58 -14.39 41.50
CA TYR A 4 -5.82 -15.20 40.54
C TYR A 4 -5.17 -16.33 41.34
N GLU A 5 -5.79 -17.51 41.31
CA GLU A 5 -5.14 -18.75 41.76
C GLU A 5 -3.77 -18.85 41.08
N THR A 6 -2.72 -18.85 41.91
CA THR A 6 -1.35 -19.11 41.45
C THR A 6 -1.30 -20.59 41.09
N ALA A 7 -1.41 -20.88 39.80
CA ALA A 7 -1.28 -22.22 39.26
C ALA A 7 0.03 -22.86 39.77
N THR A 8 -0.05 -24.05 40.34
CA THR A 8 1.10 -24.84 40.75
C THR A 8 1.94 -25.20 39.50
N ALA A 9 3.26 -25.30 39.65
CA ALA A 9 4.22 -25.48 38.56
C ALA A 9 3.96 -26.71 37.64
N GLU A 10 3.08 -27.63 38.05
CA GLU A 10 2.67 -28.82 37.29
C GLU A 10 1.58 -28.57 36.23
N THR A 11 1.06 -27.35 36.09
CA THR A 11 -0.05 -27.00 35.16
C THR A 11 0.28 -25.93 34.11
N LEU A 12 1.55 -25.52 34.00
CA LEU A 12 1.98 -24.50 33.04
C LEU A 12 2.29 -25.12 31.67
N GLU A 13 1.71 -24.55 30.61
CA GLU A 13 1.90 -24.99 29.22
C GLU A 13 2.93 -24.10 28.51
N GLU A 14 3.95 -24.74 27.90
CA GLU A 14 4.95 -24.05 27.08
C GLU A 14 4.40 -23.71 25.69
N CYS A 15 4.38 -22.42 25.35
CA CYS A 15 3.98 -21.97 24.03
C CYS A 15 5.09 -22.26 23.01
N ARG A 16 5.00 -23.38 22.29
CA ARG A 16 6.04 -23.80 21.32
C ARG A 16 6.36 -22.77 20.24
N GLU A 17 5.39 -21.96 19.82
CA GLU A 17 5.57 -20.91 18.80
C GLU A 17 6.40 -19.72 19.31
N LEU A 18 6.43 -19.50 20.62
CA LEU A 18 7.08 -18.40 21.30
C LEU A 18 8.01 -18.95 22.41
N TRP A 19 8.71 -20.02 22.06
CA TRP A 19 9.71 -20.66 22.90
C TRP A 19 11.05 -20.61 22.18
N PHE A 20 11.84 -19.58 22.50
CA PHE A 20 13.16 -19.37 21.93
C PHE A 20 14.23 -20.02 22.83
N ASP A 21 15.10 -20.84 22.25
CA ASP A 21 16.16 -21.53 23.00
C ASP A 21 17.20 -20.56 23.61
N ASP A 22 17.37 -19.39 22.98
CA ASP A 22 18.19 -18.26 23.44
C ASP A 22 17.41 -17.22 24.26
N GLY A 23 16.13 -17.50 24.55
CA GLY A 23 15.29 -16.66 25.38
C GLY A 23 15.89 -16.46 26.78
N ASN A 24 15.90 -15.21 27.24
CA ASN A 24 16.51 -14.83 28.52
C ASN A 24 15.49 -14.42 29.60
N VAL A 25 14.20 -14.58 29.32
CA VAL A 25 13.12 -14.40 30.27
C VAL A 25 11.92 -15.28 29.93
N VAL A 26 11.23 -15.76 30.95
CA VAL A 26 9.96 -16.47 30.80
C VAL A 26 8.84 -15.56 31.26
N LEU A 27 7.88 -15.27 30.38
CA LEU A 27 6.66 -14.55 30.73
C LEU A 27 5.55 -15.57 30.96
N GLN A 28 4.77 -15.39 32.03
CA GLN A 28 3.58 -16.18 32.32
C GLN A 28 2.33 -15.34 32.11
N ALA A 29 1.40 -15.82 31.27
CA ALA A 29 0.07 -15.25 31.12
C ALA A 29 -0.98 -16.35 31.32
N GLY A 30 -1.72 -16.29 32.43
CA GLY A 30 -2.62 -17.37 32.83
C GLY A 30 -1.87 -18.69 33.05
N ASN A 31 -2.30 -19.73 32.33
CA ASN A 31 -1.70 -21.07 32.37
C ASN A 31 -0.56 -21.26 31.33
N MET A 32 -0.25 -20.26 30.51
CA MET A 32 0.74 -20.40 29.43
C MET A 32 2.00 -19.60 29.74
N ILE A 33 3.14 -20.18 29.38
CA ILE A 33 4.46 -19.56 29.53
C ILE A 33 5.16 -19.40 28.18
N PHE A 34 5.89 -18.30 28.04
CA PHE A 34 6.56 -17.86 26.81
C PHE A 34 8.03 -17.59 27.13
N CYS A 35 8.96 -18.27 26.44
CA CYS A 35 10.39 -18.03 26.60
C CYS A 35 10.84 -17.05 25.53
N VAL A 36 11.15 -15.81 25.92
CA VAL A 36 11.31 -14.64 25.02
C VAL A 36 12.50 -13.77 25.44
N HIS A 37 12.77 -12.71 24.68
CA HIS A 37 13.91 -11.81 24.84
C HIS A 37 13.54 -10.50 25.55
N ARG A 38 14.21 -10.22 26.68
CA ARG A 38 14.08 -8.97 27.45
C ARG A 38 14.40 -7.74 26.61
N GLY A 39 15.50 -7.78 25.85
CA GLY A 39 15.99 -6.65 25.07
C GLY A 39 14.97 -6.18 24.03
N LEU A 40 14.40 -7.13 23.27
CA LEU A 40 13.40 -6.82 22.24
C LEU A 40 12.13 -6.21 22.83
N LEU A 41 11.64 -6.77 23.95
CA LEU A 41 10.44 -6.25 24.61
C LEU A 41 10.69 -4.88 25.26
N ALA A 42 11.83 -4.68 25.92
CA ALA A 42 12.20 -3.40 26.53
C ALA A 42 12.45 -2.29 25.51
N GLN A 43 12.93 -2.63 24.32
CA GLN A 43 13.13 -1.66 23.24
C GLN A 43 11.81 -1.08 22.74
N ARG A 44 10.77 -1.93 22.66
CA ARG A 44 9.48 -1.57 22.05
C ARG A 44 8.40 -1.20 23.05
N SER A 45 8.63 -1.47 24.34
CA SER A 45 7.70 -1.18 25.43
C SER A 45 8.43 -0.56 26.62
N SER A 46 8.05 0.68 26.96
CA SER A 46 8.58 1.36 28.14
C SER A 46 8.19 0.63 29.44
N TYR A 47 6.97 0.09 29.48
CA TYR A 47 6.47 -0.71 30.60
C TYR A 47 7.32 -1.97 30.81
N MET A 48 7.62 -2.71 29.74
CA MET A 48 8.44 -3.92 29.84
C MET A 48 9.87 -3.59 30.27
N LYS A 49 10.42 -2.46 29.80
CA LYS A 49 11.72 -1.96 30.25
C LYS A 49 11.75 -1.72 31.76
N GLU A 50 10.80 -0.95 32.28
CA GLU A 50 10.68 -0.66 33.71
C GLU A 50 10.43 -1.94 34.54
N LEU A 51 9.61 -2.85 34.02
CA LEU A 51 9.34 -4.14 34.64
C LEU A 51 10.63 -4.97 34.80
N PHE A 52 11.46 -5.06 33.76
CA PHE A 52 12.71 -5.83 33.81
C PHE A 52 13.79 -5.15 34.67
N GLU A 53 13.84 -3.82 34.68
CA GLU A 53 14.73 -3.06 35.57
C GLU A 53 14.37 -3.33 37.03
N THR A 54 13.08 -3.24 37.38
CA THR A 54 12.57 -3.55 38.73
C THR A 54 12.97 -4.96 39.17
N ILE A 55 12.81 -5.94 38.29
CA ILE A 55 13.12 -7.34 38.59
C ILE A 55 14.62 -7.58 38.73
N SER A 56 15.44 -6.84 37.99
CA SER A 56 16.90 -6.92 38.10
C SER A 56 17.41 -6.35 39.43
N LEU A 57 16.65 -5.44 40.05
CA LEU A 57 16.91 -4.91 41.39
C LEU A 57 16.45 -5.86 42.52
N THR A 58 15.57 -6.82 42.21
CA THR A 58 15.08 -7.80 43.19
C THR A 58 16.20 -8.78 43.58
N PRO A 59 16.47 -9.00 44.88
CA PRO A 59 17.52 -9.93 45.31
C PRO A 59 17.29 -11.35 44.74
N PRO A 60 18.35 -12.09 44.37
CA PRO A 60 18.24 -13.39 43.69
C PRO A 60 17.39 -14.42 44.42
N GLN A 61 17.34 -14.35 45.75
CA GLN A 61 16.57 -15.25 46.62
C GLN A 61 15.04 -15.08 46.51
N TYR A 62 14.57 -13.96 45.97
CA TYR A 62 13.15 -13.66 45.77
C TYR A 62 12.74 -13.71 44.28
N GLN A 63 13.69 -13.98 43.38
CA GLN A 63 13.38 -14.12 41.96
C GLN A 63 12.81 -15.51 41.69
N VAL A 64 11.55 -15.55 41.26
CA VAL A 64 10.93 -16.78 40.75
C VAL A 64 11.62 -17.14 39.43
N LYS A 65 12.01 -18.42 39.30
CA LYS A 65 12.70 -18.92 38.10
C LYS A 65 11.99 -20.12 37.52
N TYR A 66 12.01 -20.23 36.20
CA TYR A 66 11.58 -21.41 35.44
C TYR A 66 12.76 -21.86 34.57
N LYS A 67 13.17 -23.14 34.69
CA LYS A 67 14.37 -23.68 33.99
C LYS A 67 15.60 -22.75 34.09
N SER A 68 15.87 -22.21 35.28
CA SER A 68 16.96 -21.26 35.58
C SER A 68 16.82 -19.84 34.98
N LEU A 69 15.77 -19.56 34.20
CA LEU A 69 15.45 -18.23 33.67
C LEU A 69 14.47 -17.48 34.60
N PRO A 70 14.52 -16.14 34.66
CA PRO A 70 13.56 -15.35 35.43
C PRO A 70 12.13 -15.55 34.90
N LEU A 71 11.19 -15.91 35.78
CA LEU A 71 9.77 -16.08 35.48
C LEU A 71 9.00 -14.83 35.93
N ILE A 72 8.23 -14.23 35.02
CA ILE A 72 7.51 -12.97 35.26
C ILE A 72 6.05 -13.13 34.87
N CYS A 73 5.15 -12.92 35.81
CA CYS A 73 3.72 -12.94 35.55
C CYS A 73 3.26 -11.61 34.93
N ILE A 74 2.62 -11.69 33.77
CA ILE A 74 1.99 -10.54 33.09
C ILE A 74 0.46 -10.65 33.20
N ASN A 75 -0.20 -9.51 33.45
CA ASN A 75 -1.66 -9.45 33.58
C ASN A 75 -2.37 -9.47 32.21
N SER A 76 -2.31 -10.62 31.55
CA SER A 76 -2.94 -10.88 30.25
C SER A 76 -3.51 -12.29 30.20
N SER A 77 -4.49 -12.50 29.32
CA SER A 77 -4.93 -13.86 29.00
C SER A 77 -3.86 -14.56 28.17
N ALA A 78 -3.81 -15.89 28.27
CA ALA A 78 -2.85 -16.69 27.52
C ALA A 78 -2.91 -16.41 26.00
N GLU A 79 -4.12 -16.24 25.45
CA GLU A 79 -4.33 -15.95 24.03
C GLU A 79 -3.96 -14.50 23.65
N ASP A 80 -4.25 -13.51 24.51
CA ASP A 80 -3.93 -12.11 24.22
C ASP A 80 -2.43 -11.83 24.32
N ALA A 81 -1.77 -12.44 25.31
CA ALA A 81 -0.31 -12.43 25.43
C ALA A 81 0.34 -13.06 24.21
N ARG A 82 -0.18 -14.21 23.74
CA ARG A 82 0.30 -14.87 22.52
C ARG A 82 0.15 -13.95 21.31
N ILE A 83 -1.03 -13.35 21.10
CA ILE A 83 -1.27 -12.42 19.98
C ILE A 83 -0.30 -11.23 20.00
N LEU A 84 -0.13 -10.59 21.17
CA LEU A 84 0.80 -9.47 21.32
C LEU A 84 2.25 -9.90 21.05
N LEU A 85 2.70 -10.97 21.70
CA LEU A 85 4.08 -11.43 21.57
C LEU A 85 4.35 -11.90 20.13
N SER A 86 3.47 -12.68 19.52
CA SER A 86 3.60 -13.05 18.11
C SER A 86 3.66 -11.83 17.20
N ALA A 87 2.89 -10.77 17.48
CA ALA A 87 2.98 -9.52 16.71
C ALA A 87 4.30 -8.74 16.92
N VAL A 88 4.92 -8.86 18.10
CA VAL A 88 6.25 -8.27 18.36
C VAL A 88 7.34 -9.03 17.59
N TYR A 89 7.24 -10.35 17.51
CA TYR A 89 8.27 -11.22 16.91
C TYR A 89 8.09 -11.45 15.40
N ASP A 90 6.86 -11.43 14.89
CA ASP A 90 6.55 -11.73 13.49
C ASP A 90 5.57 -10.70 12.91
N ARG A 91 6.07 -9.91 11.95
CA ARG A 91 5.27 -8.90 11.25
C ARG A 91 4.19 -9.49 10.36
N ASN A 92 4.38 -10.67 9.77
CA ASN A 92 3.35 -11.34 8.98
C ASN A 92 2.19 -11.80 9.88
N VAL A 93 2.52 -12.29 11.08
CA VAL A 93 1.49 -12.61 12.09
C VAL A 93 0.78 -11.35 12.56
N PHE A 94 1.50 -10.24 12.73
CA PHE A 94 0.89 -8.94 13.04
C PHE A 94 -0.07 -8.45 11.94
N GLU A 95 0.33 -8.48 10.66
CA GLU A 95 -0.50 -8.05 9.53
C GLU A 95 -1.71 -8.99 9.32
N SER A 96 -1.50 -10.30 9.48
CA SER A 96 -2.59 -11.27 9.52
C SER A 96 -3.56 -10.98 10.68
N ALA A 97 -3.04 -10.59 11.85
CA ALA A 97 -3.84 -10.25 13.01
C ALA A 97 -4.67 -8.96 12.80
N LEU A 98 -4.17 -8.01 12.03
CA LEU A 98 -4.94 -6.81 11.65
C LEU A 98 -6.13 -7.14 10.73
N SER A 99 -6.06 -8.25 9.98
CA SER A 99 -7.16 -8.73 9.14
C SER A 99 -8.26 -9.46 9.93
N ASN A 100 -8.02 -9.80 11.20
CA ASN A 100 -8.96 -10.49 12.07
C ASN A 100 -9.43 -9.59 13.21
N ASN A 101 -10.71 -9.20 13.18
CA ASN A 101 -11.32 -8.32 14.20
C ASN A 101 -11.00 -8.71 15.64
N GLN A 102 -10.96 -10.01 15.94
CA GLN A 102 -10.67 -10.49 17.29
C GLN A 102 -9.23 -10.19 17.69
N GLN A 103 -8.28 -10.43 16.79
CA GLN A 103 -6.86 -10.22 17.06
C GLN A 103 -6.51 -8.73 17.02
N THR A 104 -7.07 -7.94 16.09
CA THR A 104 -6.92 -6.47 16.07
C THR A 104 -7.31 -5.83 17.40
N PHE A 105 -8.41 -6.28 18.02
CA PHE A 105 -8.88 -5.74 19.30
C PHE A 105 -7.97 -6.10 20.47
N ALA A 106 -7.50 -7.35 20.52
CA ALA A 106 -6.51 -7.74 21.51
C ALA A 106 -5.20 -6.97 21.32
N LEU A 107 -4.74 -6.79 20.09
CA LEU A 107 -3.56 -5.98 19.82
C LEU A 107 -3.73 -4.55 20.32
N LEU A 108 -4.86 -3.89 20.02
CA LEU A 108 -5.13 -2.54 20.52
C LEU A 108 -5.09 -2.47 22.05
N GLU A 109 -5.74 -3.42 22.72
CA GLU A 109 -5.81 -3.46 24.18
C GLU A 109 -4.43 -3.74 24.81
N GLN A 110 -3.73 -4.76 24.32
CA GLN A 110 -2.45 -5.20 24.87
C GLN A 110 -1.32 -4.22 24.53
N SER A 111 -1.29 -3.67 23.32
CA SER A 111 -0.31 -2.65 22.94
C SER A 111 -0.49 -1.36 23.74
N THR A 112 -1.72 -1.05 24.16
CA THR A 112 -1.97 0.08 25.05
C THR A 112 -1.58 -0.26 26.49
N ARG A 113 -2.02 -1.41 27.01
CA ARG A 113 -1.76 -1.84 28.39
C ARG A 113 -0.26 -1.91 28.71
N TYR A 114 0.52 -2.41 27.77
CA TYR A 114 1.96 -2.58 27.92
C TYR A 114 2.77 -1.53 27.16
N ASP A 115 2.18 -0.40 26.75
CA ASP A 115 2.87 0.73 26.11
C ASP A 115 3.78 0.36 24.91
N PHE A 116 3.30 -0.50 24.02
CA PHE A 116 3.90 -0.73 22.70
C PHE A 116 3.40 0.32 21.71
N LYS A 117 3.98 1.54 21.78
CA LYS A 117 3.49 2.72 21.05
C LYS A 117 3.50 2.56 19.54
N ASP A 118 4.52 1.91 19.02
CA ASP A 118 4.73 1.58 17.61
C ASP A 118 3.67 0.61 17.08
N LEU A 119 3.43 -0.51 17.77
CA LEU A 119 2.36 -1.44 17.41
C LEU A 119 1.00 -0.77 17.53
N ARG A 120 0.77 0.00 18.61
CA ARG A 120 -0.47 0.72 18.83
C ARG A 120 -0.78 1.69 17.69
N ALA A 121 0.21 2.46 17.24
CA ALA A 121 0.03 3.42 16.15
C ALA A 121 -0.44 2.74 14.86
N VAL A 122 0.13 1.58 14.50
CA VAL A 122 -0.27 0.82 13.31
C VAL A 122 -1.67 0.22 13.47
N VAL A 123 -2.01 -0.29 14.65
CA VAL A 123 -3.36 -0.81 14.93
C VAL A 123 -4.41 0.30 14.83
N LEU A 124 -4.11 1.51 15.32
CA LEU A 124 -5.01 2.65 15.19
C LEU A 124 -5.19 3.08 13.73
N ASP A 125 -4.10 3.15 12.96
CA ASP A 125 -4.17 3.47 11.54
C ASP A 125 -5.05 2.48 10.76
N ALA A 126 -4.89 1.18 11.04
CA ALA A 126 -5.73 0.12 10.46
C ALA A 126 -7.22 0.22 10.84
N LEU A 127 -7.55 0.82 12.00
CA LEU A 127 -8.92 1.01 12.47
C LEU A 127 -9.58 2.29 11.93
N THR A 128 -8.80 3.28 11.51
CA THR A 128 -9.28 4.58 11.01
C THR A 128 -10.31 4.46 9.87
N PRO A 129 -10.14 3.60 8.85
CA PRO A 129 -11.14 3.43 7.78
C PRO A 129 -12.50 2.90 8.29
N TYR A 130 -12.51 2.20 9.43
CA TYR A 130 -13.72 1.59 9.99
C TYR A 130 -14.42 2.46 11.03
N PHE A 131 -13.67 3.35 11.68
CA PHE A 131 -14.11 4.28 12.73
C PHE A 131 -13.55 5.68 12.46
N PRO A 132 -14.03 6.36 11.41
CA PRO A 132 -13.45 7.62 10.98
C PRO A 132 -13.75 8.76 11.95
N THR A 133 -12.81 9.69 12.10
CA THR A 133 -12.95 10.90 12.93
C THR A 133 -13.50 12.10 12.14
N THR A 134 -13.54 12.03 10.81
CA THR A 134 -14.04 13.10 9.94
C THR A 134 -15.33 12.72 9.21
N LEU A 135 -16.17 13.72 8.93
CA LEU A 135 -17.45 13.53 8.23
C LEU A 135 -17.25 12.99 6.82
N ASP A 136 -16.22 13.48 6.11
CA ASP A 136 -15.91 13.04 4.76
C ASP A 136 -15.55 11.56 4.75
N ALA A 137 -14.63 11.14 5.62
CA ALA A 137 -14.26 9.73 5.76
C ALA A 137 -15.46 8.85 6.16
N TRP A 138 -16.34 9.33 7.02
CA TRP A 138 -17.61 8.65 7.33
C TRP A 138 -18.50 8.49 6.10
N SER A 139 -18.58 9.50 5.24
CA SER A 139 -19.41 9.46 4.03
C SER A 139 -18.99 8.35 3.06
N PHE A 140 -17.69 8.04 3.00
CA PHE A 140 -17.13 6.91 2.26
C PHE A 140 -17.27 5.58 3.02
N ALA A 141 -17.20 5.62 4.35
CA ALA A 141 -17.28 4.45 5.22
C ALA A 141 -18.71 3.99 5.56
N LYS A 142 -19.76 4.65 5.01
CA LYS A 142 -21.17 4.43 5.38
C LYS A 142 -21.53 2.94 5.51
N PRO A 143 -22.25 2.54 6.56
CA PRO A 143 -22.72 1.17 6.71
C PRO A 143 -23.74 0.83 5.62
N SER A 144 -23.31 0.08 4.60
CA SER A 144 -24.22 -0.55 3.64
C SER A 144 -24.92 -1.73 4.32
N VAL A 145 -26.25 -1.71 4.32
CA VAL A 145 -27.13 -2.74 4.93
C VAL A 145 -26.93 -4.14 4.32
N LYS A 146 -26.16 -4.27 3.23
CA LYS A 146 -26.04 -5.51 2.44
C LYS A 146 -24.64 -6.17 2.44
N GLU A 147 -23.62 -5.57 3.06
CA GLU A 147 -22.26 -6.13 3.02
C GLU A 147 -21.78 -6.63 4.39
N HIS A 148 -21.20 -7.84 4.42
CA HIS A 148 -20.51 -8.41 5.58
C HIS A 148 -19.18 -7.68 5.84
N ARG A 149 -19.22 -6.39 6.19
CA ARG A 149 -18.01 -5.62 6.49
C ARG A 149 -17.42 -6.01 7.85
N PRO A 150 -16.08 -5.97 8.00
CA PRO A 150 -15.40 -6.06 9.30
C PRO A 150 -16.03 -5.11 10.32
N PHE A 151 -16.09 -5.54 11.59
CA PHE A 151 -16.60 -4.73 12.71
C PHE A 151 -18.09 -4.33 12.64
N SER A 152 -18.93 -5.05 11.91
CA SER A 152 -20.38 -4.74 11.80
C SER A 152 -21.27 -5.55 12.76
N LYS A 153 -20.76 -6.66 13.33
CA LYS A 153 -21.54 -7.50 14.25
C LYS A 153 -21.72 -6.81 15.60
N ARG A 154 -22.91 -6.92 16.20
CA ARG A 154 -23.24 -6.33 17.52
C ARG A 154 -22.18 -6.62 18.58
N GLY A 155 -21.83 -7.90 18.77
CA GLY A 155 -20.83 -8.29 19.77
C GLY A 155 -19.45 -7.67 19.53
N SER A 156 -19.03 -7.53 18.26
CA SER A 156 -17.80 -6.84 17.90
C SER A 156 -17.86 -5.34 18.20
N LEU A 157 -18.97 -4.68 17.90
CA LEU A 157 -19.13 -3.25 18.20
C LEU A 157 -19.15 -2.98 19.72
N ILE A 158 -19.78 -3.87 20.51
CA ILE A 158 -19.77 -3.80 21.97
C ILE A 158 -18.36 -3.96 22.51
N ALA A 159 -17.65 -5.01 22.08
CA ALA A 159 -16.28 -5.27 22.51
C ALA A 159 -15.36 -4.10 22.15
N PHE A 160 -15.45 -3.59 20.93
CA PHE A 160 -14.66 -2.45 20.49
C PHE A 160 -14.94 -1.20 21.31
N ALA A 161 -16.20 -0.84 21.54
CA ALA A 161 -16.56 0.37 22.27
C ALA A 161 -16.03 0.33 23.71
N ASN A 162 -16.07 -0.84 24.36
CA ASN A 162 -15.47 -1.03 25.68
C ASN A 162 -13.94 -0.86 25.67
N ILE A 163 -13.25 -1.36 24.64
CA ILE A 163 -11.79 -1.21 24.49
C ILE A 163 -11.43 0.25 24.19
N ALA A 164 -12.12 0.86 23.23
CA ALA A 164 -11.92 2.24 22.79
C ALA A 164 -12.11 3.23 23.95
N LEU A 165 -12.95 2.92 24.94
CA LEU A 165 -13.15 3.74 26.13
C LEU A 165 -11.84 4.06 26.88
N HIS A 166 -10.87 3.14 26.85
CA HIS A 166 -9.61 3.29 27.54
C HIS A 166 -8.39 3.32 26.59
N ALA A 167 -8.50 2.70 25.42
CA ALA A 167 -7.37 2.55 24.50
C ALA A 167 -7.36 3.54 23.32
N ALA A 168 -8.53 4.01 22.88
CA ALA A 168 -8.68 4.83 21.68
C ALA A 168 -9.96 5.68 21.71
N PRO A 169 -10.07 6.65 22.63
CA PRO A 169 -11.32 7.38 22.87
C PRO A 169 -11.78 8.21 21.67
N HIS A 170 -10.86 8.65 20.80
CA HIS A 170 -11.18 9.34 19.54
C HIS A 170 -12.03 8.52 18.57
N PHE A 171 -12.04 7.19 18.68
CA PHE A 171 -12.91 6.33 17.87
C PHE A 171 -14.32 6.17 18.45
N LEU A 172 -14.57 6.57 19.70
CA LEU A 172 -15.86 6.38 20.35
C LEU A 172 -17.03 7.07 19.62
N PRO A 173 -16.94 8.36 19.18
CA PRO A 173 -18.07 9.00 18.50
C PRO A 173 -18.53 8.20 17.26
N ALA A 174 -17.58 7.74 16.44
CA ALA A 174 -17.87 6.93 15.25
C ALA A 174 -18.36 5.52 15.61
N ALA A 175 -17.76 4.87 16.61
CA ALA A 175 -18.15 3.53 17.06
C ALA A 175 -19.58 3.51 17.63
N LEU A 176 -19.94 4.49 18.45
CA LEU A 176 -21.29 4.62 19.03
C LEU A 176 -22.32 4.99 17.97
N LEU A 177 -21.96 5.89 17.05
CA LEU A 177 -22.81 6.21 15.91
C LEU A 177 -23.08 4.97 15.05
N LYS A 178 -22.03 4.20 14.73
CA LYS A 178 -22.13 2.95 13.97
C LYS A 178 -22.98 1.91 14.70
N PHE A 179 -22.85 1.81 16.02
CA PHE A 179 -23.70 0.94 16.85
C PHE A 179 -25.18 1.30 16.71
N ILE A 180 -25.53 2.58 16.80
CA ILE A 180 -26.91 3.08 16.62
C ILE A 180 -27.41 2.81 15.19
N CYS A 181 -26.58 3.07 14.17
CA CYS A 181 -26.95 2.87 12.77
C CYS A 181 -27.21 1.39 12.42
N CYS A 182 -26.43 0.47 12.99
CA CYS A 182 -26.44 -0.95 12.61
C CYS A 182 -27.34 -1.83 13.48
N ASN A 183 -27.82 -1.36 14.62
CA ASN A 183 -28.64 -2.15 15.54
C ASN A 183 -30.02 -1.53 15.73
N ASP A 184 -31.04 -2.38 15.71
CA ASP A 184 -32.36 -2.02 16.18
C ASP A 184 -32.37 -2.06 17.72
N ILE A 185 -32.63 -0.91 18.33
CA ILE A 185 -32.66 -0.69 19.77
C ILE A 185 -34.09 -0.20 20.17
N SER A 186 -35.08 -0.39 19.27
CA SER A 186 -36.45 0.09 19.41
C SER A 186 -37.30 -0.64 20.44
N ARG A 187 -36.87 -1.84 20.85
CA ARG A 187 -37.46 -2.56 21.96
C ARG A 187 -36.37 -2.75 23.01
N PRO A 188 -36.52 -2.24 24.24
CA PRO A 188 -35.65 -2.60 25.36
C PRO A 188 -35.93 -4.06 25.76
N SER A 189 -35.68 -4.99 24.85
CA SER A 189 -35.34 -6.35 25.19
C SER A 189 -34.05 -6.27 26.02
N PRO A 190 -33.91 -7.03 27.12
CA PRO A 190 -32.73 -7.03 28.00
C PRO A 190 -31.40 -7.44 27.33
N VAL A 191 -31.34 -7.44 25.99
CA VAL A 191 -30.29 -8.01 25.15
C VAL A 191 -29.66 -6.98 24.20
N TRP A 192 -30.14 -5.73 24.10
CA TRP A 192 -29.56 -4.76 23.14
C TRP A 192 -28.11 -4.37 23.48
N TYR A 193 -27.79 -4.33 24.78
CA TYR A 193 -26.47 -4.01 25.30
C TYR A 193 -25.58 -5.25 25.51
N LYS A 194 -26.05 -6.42 25.08
CA LYS A 194 -25.32 -7.70 25.14
C LYS A 194 -25.07 -8.24 23.73
N GLY A 195 -23.94 -8.93 23.57
CA GLY A 195 -23.59 -9.62 22.34
C GLY A 195 -22.64 -10.77 22.59
N TYR A 196 -22.27 -11.48 21.53
CA TYR A 196 -21.28 -12.55 21.59
C TYR A 196 -20.01 -12.13 20.87
N PHE A 197 -18.87 -12.27 21.53
CA PHE A 197 -17.54 -12.00 20.97
C PHE A 197 -16.54 -13.01 21.54
N ARG A 198 -15.73 -13.64 20.67
CA ARG A 198 -14.79 -14.72 21.05
C ARG A 198 -15.45 -15.86 21.86
N GLY A 199 -16.68 -16.24 21.49
CA GLY A 199 -17.44 -17.28 22.19
C GLY A 199 -17.95 -16.89 23.59
N LYS A 200 -17.70 -15.66 24.06
CA LYS A 200 -18.15 -15.14 25.36
C LYS A 200 -19.24 -14.09 25.18
N VAL A 201 -20.11 -13.97 26.18
CA VAL A 201 -21.08 -12.88 26.25
C VAL A 201 -20.35 -11.61 26.66
N VAL A 202 -20.44 -10.57 25.84
CA VAL A 202 -19.91 -9.23 26.12
C VAL A 202 -21.05 -8.26 26.36
N GLU A 203 -20.83 -7.33 27.29
CA GLU A 203 -21.82 -6.34 27.72
C GLU A 203 -21.21 -4.93 27.67
N LEU A 204 -22.00 -3.94 27.21
CA LEU A 204 -21.58 -2.54 27.20
C LEU A 204 -21.35 -2.03 28.63
N SER A 205 -20.31 -1.22 28.81
CA SER A 205 -20.10 -0.53 30.09
C SER A 205 -21.29 0.41 30.42
N PRO A 206 -21.55 0.68 31.71
CA PRO A 206 -22.62 1.60 32.12
C PRO A 206 -22.52 2.98 31.47
N ALA A 207 -21.31 3.52 31.31
CA ALA A 207 -21.07 4.80 30.65
C ALA A 207 -21.52 4.78 29.18
N LEU A 208 -21.18 3.72 28.44
CA LEU A 208 -21.53 3.59 27.02
C LEU A 208 -23.02 3.36 26.80
N LYS A 209 -23.69 2.66 27.72
CA LYS A 209 -25.16 2.50 27.68
C LYS A 209 -25.85 3.87 27.74
N THR A 210 -25.44 4.71 28.68
CA THR A 210 -25.98 6.07 28.84
C THR A 210 -25.65 6.93 27.61
N ALA A 211 -24.41 6.88 27.11
CA ALA A 211 -23.98 7.59 25.93
C ALA A 211 -24.83 7.23 24.70
N ILE A 212 -25.08 5.94 24.45
CA ILE A 212 -25.91 5.48 23.33
C ILE A 212 -27.36 5.97 23.47
N LEU A 213 -27.98 5.83 24.64
CA LEU A 213 -29.37 6.26 24.84
C LEU A 213 -29.53 7.77 24.66
N ARG A 214 -28.59 8.57 25.20
CA ARG A 214 -28.53 10.02 24.99
C ARG A 214 -28.35 10.35 23.51
N GLY A 215 -27.34 9.77 22.87
CA GLY A 215 -27.02 10.00 21.47
C GLY A 215 -28.19 9.70 20.54
N ARG A 216 -28.93 8.60 20.79
CA ARG A 216 -30.15 8.27 20.03
C ARG A 216 -31.21 9.36 20.10
N SER A 217 -31.53 9.82 21.31
CA SER A 217 -32.55 10.85 21.52
C SER A 217 -32.14 12.18 20.90
N THR A 218 -30.88 12.59 21.10
CA THR A 218 -30.36 13.85 20.57
C THR A 218 -30.25 13.83 19.04
N LEU A 219 -29.78 12.72 18.44
CA LEU A 219 -29.71 12.58 16.99
C LEU A 219 -31.09 12.60 16.33
N ASP A 220 -32.11 11.98 16.94
CA ASP A 220 -33.50 12.06 16.46
C ASP A 220 -34.01 13.51 16.47
N GLN A 221 -33.80 14.22 17.57
CA GLN A 221 -34.20 15.61 17.70
C GLN A 221 -33.51 16.48 16.64
N ILE A 222 -32.19 16.33 16.45
CA ILE A 222 -31.41 17.05 15.43
C ILE A 222 -31.93 16.71 14.03
N ALA A 223 -32.18 15.44 13.74
CA ALA A 223 -32.68 15.00 12.45
C ALA A 223 -34.04 15.64 12.12
N ARG A 224 -34.94 15.75 13.10
CA ARG A 224 -36.28 16.33 12.92
C ARG A 224 -36.28 17.85 12.84
N THR A 225 -35.36 18.51 13.53
CA THR A 225 -35.38 19.97 13.71
C THR A 225 -34.43 20.71 12.78
N LYS A 226 -33.26 20.14 12.49
CA LYS A 226 -32.18 20.77 11.70
C LYS A 226 -32.02 20.12 10.32
N ILE A 227 -31.77 18.81 10.26
CA ILE A 227 -31.35 18.13 9.02
C ILE A 227 -32.50 17.89 8.04
N PHE A 228 -33.62 17.33 8.53
CA PHE A 228 -34.79 16.99 7.71
C PHE A 228 -36.00 17.84 8.08
N SER A 229 -35.76 19.07 8.54
CA SER A 229 -36.77 19.97 9.10
C SER A 229 -38.01 20.13 8.20
N ARG A 230 -37.81 20.06 6.87
CA ARG A 230 -38.86 20.27 5.86
C ARG A 230 -39.82 19.11 5.68
N ILE A 231 -39.51 17.94 6.23
CA ILE A 231 -40.45 16.81 6.25
C ILE A 231 -41.63 17.16 7.16
N TRP A 232 -41.37 17.76 8.33
CA TRP A 232 -42.41 18.14 9.30
C TRP A 232 -42.82 19.62 9.23
N ARG A 233 -42.01 20.50 8.63
CA ARG A 233 -42.31 21.94 8.48
C ARG A 233 -42.40 22.35 7.01
N THR A 234 -43.60 22.69 6.54
CA THR A 234 -43.82 23.12 5.14
C THR A 234 -43.56 24.62 4.97
N PRO A 235 -42.67 25.06 4.05
CA PRO A 235 -42.48 26.48 3.79
C PRO A 235 -43.70 27.06 3.06
N LEU A 236 -43.97 28.36 3.27
CA LEU A 236 -45.09 29.08 2.63
C LEU A 236 -45.03 29.02 1.09
N ALA A 237 -43.83 28.96 0.52
CA ALA A 237 -43.59 28.87 -0.93
C ALA A 237 -43.63 27.42 -1.49
N CYS A 238 -44.09 26.43 -0.71
CA CYS A 238 -44.18 25.04 -1.15
C CYS A 238 -45.41 24.79 -2.04
N THR A 239 -45.24 24.05 -3.15
CA THR A 239 -46.34 23.46 -3.91
C THR A 239 -46.90 22.22 -3.17
N PRO A 240 -48.10 22.26 -2.57
CA PRO A 240 -48.49 21.29 -1.55
C PRO A 240 -48.73 19.85 -2.04
N GLY A 241 -49.29 19.67 -3.25
CA GLY A 241 -49.73 18.36 -3.76
C GLY A 241 -48.63 17.29 -3.82
N PRO A 242 -47.65 17.40 -4.74
CA PRO A 242 -46.58 16.40 -4.88
C PRO A 242 -45.69 16.29 -3.63
N CYS A 243 -45.41 17.42 -2.98
CA CYS A 243 -44.61 17.44 -1.74
C CYS A 243 -45.28 16.69 -0.58
N ALA A 244 -46.60 16.68 -0.45
CA ALA A 244 -47.27 15.98 0.63
C ALA A 244 -47.01 14.46 0.57
N VAL A 245 -47.05 13.88 -0.63
CA VAL A 245 -46.77 12.46 -0.88
C VAL A 245 -45.29 12.15 -0.64
N ALA A 246 -44.40 13.01 -1.14
CA ALA A 246 -42.95 12.86 -0.94
C ALA A 246 -42.56 12.93 0.55
N LYS A 247 -43.14 13.88 1.31
CA LYS A 247 -42.92 14.00 2.77
C LYS A 247 -43.38 12.76 3.53
N LYS A 248 -44.56 12.23 3.20
CA LYS A 248 -45.07 10.99 3.82
C LYS A 248 -44.12 9.82 3.54
N THR A 249 -43.71 9.66 2.29
CA THR A 249 -42.77 8.60 1.86
C THR A 249 -41.41 8.74 2.56
N ALA A 250 -40.88 9.95 2.63
CA ALA A 250 -39.62 10.26 3.30
C ALA A 250 -39.67 10.00 4.81
N SER A 251 -40.76 10.41 5.47
CA SER A 251 -40.96 10.14 6.90
C SER A 251 -40.98 8.64 7.19
N HIS A 252 -41.64 7.83 6.35
CA HIS A 252 -41.63 6.37 6.49
C HIS A 252 -40.26 5.76 6.17
N SER A 253 -39.55 6.27 5.15
CA SER A 253 -38.23 5.77 4.79
C SER A 253 -37.15 6.09 5.82
N LEU A 254 -37.29 7.18 6.58
CA LEU A 254 -36.34 7.59 7.62
C LEU A 254 -36.64 6.95 8.99
N ALA A 255 -37.91 6.73 9.31
CA ALA A 255 -38.36 6.08 10.54
C ALA A 255 -38.57 4.57 10.33
N ARG A 256 -37.51 3.85 9.92
CA ARG A 256 -37.57 2.40 9.61
C ARG A 256 -37.67 1.51 10.85
N ASP A 257 -37.11 1.97 11.97
CA ASP A 257 -37.10 1.25 13.23
C ASP A 257 -38.48 1.32 13.91
N SER A 258 -38.80 0.31 14.71
CA SER A 258 -40.14 0.18 15.30
C SER A 258 -40.48 1.23 16.38
N ASP A 259 -39.49 2.02 16.81
CA ASP A 259 -39.64 3.15 17.76
C ASP A 259 -39.77 4.51 17.06
N GLY A 260 -39.67 4.53 15.73
CA GLY A 260 -39.79 5.75 14.93
C GLY A 260 -38.60 6.71 15.05
N ILE A 261 -37.48 6.30 15.67
CA ILE A 261 -36.28 7.14 15.80
C ILE A 261 -35.59 7.32 14.44
N ILE A 262 -35.21 8.56 14.13
CA ILE A 262 -34.53 8.92 12.88
C ILE A 262 -33.02 8.97 13.10
N LYS A 263 -32.30 8.22 12.27
CA LYS A 263 -30.84 8.11 12.31
C LYS A 263 -30.24 8.91 11.14
N PRO A 264 -29.80 10.16 11.34
CA PRO A 264 -29.42 11.05 10.23
C PRO A 264 -28.23 10.54 9.40
N PHE A 265 -27.36 9.73 10.00
CA PHE A 265 -26.17 9.17 9.35
C PHE A 265 -26.39 7.79 8.71
N ALA A 266 -27.56 7.16 8.90
CA ALA A 266 -27.82 5.80 8.44
C ALA A 266 -28.43 5.73 7.03
N THR A 267 -29.20 6.74 6.63
CA THR A 267 -29.97 6.72 5.37
C THR A 267 -29.89 8.08 4.69
N THR A 268 -29.48 8.08 3.41
CA THR A 268 -29.61 9.24 2.54
C THR A 268 -31.03 9.31 1.98
N LEU A 269 -31.63 10.49 2.02
CA LEU A 269 -32.95 10.69 1.46
C LEU A 269 -32.85 10.93 -0.05
N ASP A 270 -33.68 10.24 -0.84
CA ASP A 270 -33.80 10.53 -2.27
C ASP A 270 -34.67 11.78 -2.49
N LEU A 271 -34.04 12.84 -2.99
CA LEU A 271 -34.68 14.11 -3.33
C LEU A 271 -34.99 14.25 -4.83
N SER A 272 -34.67 13.23 -5.64
CA SER A 272 -34.78 13.29 -7.10
C SER A 272 -36.23 13.29 -7.58
N THR A 273 -37.17 12.67 -6.85
CA THR A 273 -38.57 12.50 -7.26
C THR A 273 -39.57 13.03 -6.22
N GLY A 274 -40.69 13.61 -6.68
CA GLY A 274 -41.82 14.02 -5.82
C GLY A 274 -41.68 15.34 -5.04
N TRP A 275 -40.50 15.96 -4.98
CA TRP A 275 -40.29 17.24 -4.28
C TRP A 275 -40.39 18.45 -5.22
N CYS A 276 -41.00 19.56 -4.73
CA CYS A 276 -40.92 20.84 -5.41
C CYS A 276 -39.51 21.44 -5.28
N ASN A 277 -39.12 22.29 -6.23
CA ASN A 277 -37.77 22.87 -6.27
C ASN A 277 -37.41 23.67 -5.01
N VAL A 278 -38.39 24.31 -4.36
CA VAL A 278 -38.19 25.06 -3.11
C VAL A 278 -37.83 24.11 -1.97
N CYS A 279 -38.64 23.07 -1.75
CA CYS A 279 -38.37 22.10 -0.69
C CYS A 279 -37.07 21.32 -0.92
N ARG A 280 -36.77 20.95 -2.18
CA ARG A 280 -35.52 20.27 -2.54
C ARG A 280 -34.31 21.12 -2.16
N ARG A 281 -34.24 22.37 -2.65
CA ARG A 281 -33.11 23.27 -2.39
C ARG A 281 -32.89 23.52 -0.90
N ILE A 282 -33.97 23.78 -0.16
CA ILE A 282 -33.82 24.03 1.28
C ILE A 282 -33.37 22.76 2.02
N MET A 283 -33.81 21.57 1.60
CA MET A 283 -33.32 20.32 2.23
C MET A 283 -31.85 20.02 1.88
N GLU A 284 -31.43 20.31 0.65
CA GLU A 284 -30.01 20.21 0.24
C GLU A 284 -29.15 21.19 1.05
N ASP A 285 -29.62 22.43 1.23
CA ASP A 285 -28.94 23.47 2.02
C ASP A 285 -28.92 23.13 3.52
N ASP A 286 -30.07 22.75 4.10
CA ASP A 286 -30.19 22.29 5.49
C ASP A 286 -29.25 21.09 5.73
N TRP A 287 -29.11 20.16 4.77
CA TRP A 287 -28.18 19.02 4.86
C TRP A 287 -26.72 19.46 4.80
N GLN A 288 -26.34 20.26 3.78
CA GLN A 288 -24.97 20.72 3.58
C GLN A 288 -24.46 21.59 4.75
N THR A 289 -25.33 22.42 5.31
CA THR A 289 -25.00 23.28 6.46
C THR A 289 -25.02 22.50 7.77
N SER A 290 -26.05 21.70 8.03
CA SER A 290 -26.22 21.06 9.34
C SER A 290 -25.29 19.87 9.56
N MET A 291 -25.01 19.05 8.53
CA MET A 291 -24.27 17.80 8.72
C MET A 291 -22.83 18.01 9.26
N PRO A 292 -22.03 18.96 8.74
CA PRO A 292 -20.72 19.29 9.31
C PRO A 292 -20.80 19.74 10.77
N HIS A 293 -21.76 20.60 11.11
CA HIS A 293 -21.97 21.06 12.48
C HIS A 293 -22.37 19.92 13.43
N VAL A 294 -23.26 19.03 12.99
CA VAL A 294 -23.69 17.87 13.78
C VAL A 294 -22.54 16.87 13.97
N TRP A 295 -21.66 16.73 12.99
CA TRP A 295 -20.44 15.92 13.13
C TRP A 295 -19.46 16.53 14.13
N TYR A 296 -19.26 17.85 14.09
CA TYR A 296 -18.44 18.56 15.07
C TYR A 296 -18.98 18.40 16.50
N GLU A 297 -20.30 18.48 16.68
CA GLU A 297 -20.97 18.28 17.98
C GLU A 297 -21.11 16.80 18.38
N LEU A 298 -20.71 15.85 17.53
CA LEU A 298 -20.97 14.42 17.72
C LEU A 298 -20.41 13.85 19.04
N PRO A 299 -19.19 14.19 19.50
CA PRO A 299 -18.72 13.76 20.81
C PRO A 299 -19.64 14.21 21.95
N TRP A 300 -20.07 15.47 21.91
CA TRP A 300 -20.98 16.04 22.91
C TRP A 300 -22.37 15.38 22.89
N VAL A 301 -22.86 15.02 21.70
CA VAL A 301 -24.10 14.23 21.53
C VAL A 301 -24.05 12.92 22.34
N PHE A 302 -22.87 12.30 22.44
CA PHE A 302 -22.64 11.11 23.26
C PHE A 302 -22.22 11.40 24.70
N GLY A 303 -22.04 12.66 25.09
CA GLY A 303 -21.51 13.04 26.40
C GLY A 303 -20.02 12.77 26.57
N LEU A 304 -19.27 12.78 25.47
CA LEU A 304 -17.81 12.65 25.43
C LEU A 304 -17.16 14.05 25.38
N PRO A 305 -15.85 14.16 25.71
CA PRO A 305 -15.06 15.37 25.48
C PRO A 305 -15.08 15.82 24.02
N GLU A 306 -14.76 17.09 23.77
CA GLU A 306 -14.71 17.66 22.42
C GLU A 306 -13.60 17.00 21.57
N TRP A 307 -13.69 17.15 20.24
CA TRP A 307 -12.73 16.53 19.31
C TRP A 307 -11.28 16.88 19.62
N ASP A 308 -10.99 18.14 19.98
CA ASP A 308 -9.63 18.57 20.30
C ASP A 308 -9.03 17.82 21.49
N GLU A 309 -9.84 17.53 22.51
CA GLU A 309 -9.40 16.75 23.68
C GLU A 309 -9.25 15.26 23.32
N LEU A 310 -10.19 14.71 22.54
CA LEU A 310 -10.14 13.32 22.10
C LEU A 310 -8.96 13.02 21.16
N LEU A 311 -8.57 13.99 20.33
CA LEU A 311 -7.51 13.87 19.35
C LEU A 311 -6.12 14.20 19.89
N LYS A 312 -6.02 14.74 21.11
CA LYS A 312 -4.74 15.12 21.74
C LYS A 312 -3.72 13.97 21.79
N ASP A 313 -4.21 12.75 22.02
CA ASP A 313 -3.40 11.52 22.09
C ASP A 313 -3.61 10.60 20.86
N ALA A 314 -4.28 11.10 19.82
CA ALA A 314 -4.45 10.38 18.55
C ALA A 314 -3.17 10.53 17.70
N PRO A 315 -2.68 9.44 17.08
CA PRO A 315 -1.57 9.55 16.15
C PRO A 315 -1.99 10.47 14.99
N PRO A 316 -1.11 11.38 14.53
CA PRO A 316 -1.43 12.20 13.36
C PRO A 316 -1.73 11.30 12.17
N PRO A 317 -2.69 11.67 11.29
CA PRO A 317 -2.92 10.94 10.05
C PRO A 317 -1.61 10.87 9.27
N ARG A 318 -1.23 9.66 8.81
CA ARG A 318 -0.03 9.45 8.00
C ARG A 318 -0.25 9.98 6.57
N THR A 319 -0.41 11.29 6.44
CA THR A 319 -0.17 12.03 5.20
C THR A 319 1.26 12.49 5.22
N ASN A 320 2.06 11.98 4.29
CA ASN A 320 3.45 12.38 3.95
C ASN A 320 4.34 12.87 5.10
N VAL A 321 5.38 12.08 5.34
CA VAL A 321 6.59 12.44 6.08
C VAL A 321 7.00 13.89 5.80
N GLU A 322 6.78 14.78 6.77
CA GLU A 322 7.39 16.11 6.78
C GLU A 322 8.51 16.16 7.82
N VAL A 323 9.70 16.33 7.26
CA VAL A 323 10.91 17.00 7.71
C VAL A 323 10.84 17.68 9.09
N MET A 324 11.79 17.32 9.95
CA MET A 324 12.23 18.15 11.08
C MET A 324 13.70 18.57 10.91
N ASP A 325 13.97 19.72 11.51
CA ASP A 325 15.00 20.70 11.19
C ASP A 325 16.47 20.34 11.48
N ILE A 326 17.33 21.10 10.82
CA ILE A 326 18.79 21.03 10.69
C ILE A 326 19.51 21.39 12.01
N ALA A 327 20.30 20.46 12.55
CA ALA A 327 21.71 20.64 12.95
C ALA A 327 22.25 19.37 13.64
N CYS A 328 23.42 18.90 13.20
CA CYS A 328 24.12 17.69 13.64
C CYS A 328 23.54 16.39 13.03
N ALA A 329 24.43 15.50 12.58
CA ALA A 329 24.02 14.29 11.88
C ALA A 329 23.08 13.43 12.75
N MET A 330 21.89 13.13 12.22
CA MET A 330 20.79 12.42 12.88
C MET A 330 20.92 10.91 12.73
N GLU A 331 20.44 10.15 13.71
CA GLU A 331 20.40 8.69 13.68
C GLU A 331 19.07 8.23 13.06
N CYS A 332 19.13 7.35 12.06
CA CYS A 332 17.94 6.79 11.44
C CYS A 332 17.35 5.73 12.37
N GLU A 333 16.37 6.10 13.20
CA GLU A 333 15.77 5.23 14.22
C GLU A 333 15.34 3.85 13.67
N GLU A 334 14.80 3.79 12.45
CA GLU A 334 14.36 2.54 11.81
C GLU A 334 15.50 1.57 11.46
N LEU A 335 16.73 2.07 11.32
CA LEU A 335 17.93 1.33 10.92
C LEU A 335 19.08 1.61 11.90
N TRP A 336 18.72 1.84 13.17
CA TRP A 336 19.64 2.04 14.28
C TRP A 336 19.57 0.85 15.25
N TYR A 337 20.33 -0.20 14.95
CA TYR A 337 20.42 -1.39 15.79
C TYR A 337 21.46 -1.14 16.89
N PRO A 338 21.09 -1.15 18.20
CA PRO A 338 22.02 -0.85 19.30
C PRO A 338 23.24 -1.78 19.38
N ASP A 339 23.11 -3.00 18.88
CA ASP A 339 24.15 -4.03 18.74
C ASP A 339 24.71 -4.11 17.31
N GLY A 340 24.32 -3.18 16.43
CA GLY A 340 24.86 -3.06 15.09
C GLY A 340 26.38 -2.88 15.13
N THR A 341 27.05 -3.63 14.25
CA THR A 341 28.50 -3.79 14.23
C THR A 341 29.20 -2.83 13.26
N VAL A 342 28.45 -1.99 12.57
CA VAL A 342 28.98 -0.90 11.74
C VAL A 342 27.98 0.26 11.72
N VAL A 343 28.46 1.50 11.69
CA VAL A 343 27.65 2.69 11.43
C VAL A 343 27.95 3.16 10.02
N LEU A 344 26.94 3.21 9.16
CA LEU A 344 27.04 3.87 7.86
C LEU A 344 26.57 5.31 7.99
N GLN A 345 27.28 6.27 7.41
CA GLN A 345 26.84 7.66 7.34
C GLN A 345 26.61 8.05 5.88
N ALA A 346 25.38 8.43 5.54
CA ALA A 346 25.02 9.02 4.25
C ALA A 346 24.56 10.45 4.51
N GLY A 347 25.22 11.46 3.92
CA GLY A 347 24.90 12.86 4.20
C GLY A 347 24.95 13.19 5.70
N PHE A 348 23.81 13.66 6.22
CA PHE A 348 23.60 13.97 7.63
C PHE A 348 22.88 12.85 8.39
N MET A 349 22.65 11.68 7.78
CA MET A 349 21.98 10.54 8.41
C MET A 349 22.95 9.41 8.72
N ARG A 350 22.85 8.82 9.91
CA ARG A 350 23.60 7.62 10.31
C ARG A 350 22.70 6.41 10.48
N PHE A 351 23.22 5.25 10.09
CA PHE A 351 22.54 3.96 10.12
C PHE A 351 23.44 2.97 10.84
N ARG A 352 23.06 2.51 12.03
CA ARG A 352 23.83 1.52 12.78
C ARG A 352 23.30 0.14 12.44
N VAL A 353 24.03 -0.60 11.61
CA VAL A 353 23.61 -1.86 10.98
C VAL A 353 24.63 -2.99 11.16
N TYR A 354 24.32 -4.17 10.64
CA TYR A 354 25.16 -5.35 10.82
C TYR A 354 26.09 -5.56 9.63
N LYS A 355 27.40 -5.50 9.90
CA LYS A 355 28.49 -5.79 8.96
C LYS A 355 28.25 -7.11 8.24
N GLY A 356 27.89 -8.16 8.97
CA GLY A 356 27.64 -9.49 8.41
C GLY A 356 26.46 -9.57 7.44
N VAL A 357 25.37 -8.82 7.70
CA VAL A 357 24.20 -8.79 6.78
C VAL A 357 24.59 -8.07 5.49
N LEU A 358 25.25 -6.92 5.60
CA LEU A 358 25.74 -6.19 4.44
C LEU A 358 26.74 -7.02 3.62
N SER A 359 27.73 -7.66 4.26
CA SER A 359 28.68 -8.54 3.58
C SER A 359 28.01 -9.75 2.92
N LYS A 360 26.98 -10.32 3.56
CA LYS A 360 26.25 -11.47 3.00
C LYS A 360 25.47 -11.09 1.74
N HIS A 361 24.90 -9.89 1.71
CA HIS A 361 24.01 -9.46 0.64
C HIS A 361 24.66 -8.53 -0.39
N SER A 362 25.90 -8.09 -0.17
CA SER A 362 26.66 -7.19 -1.04
C SER A 362 28.15 -7.54 -0.98
N SER A 363 28.72 -7.95 -2.12
CA SER A 363 30.16 -8.23 -2.21
C SER A 363 30.99 -6.96 -2.02
N VAL A 364 30.51 -5.80 -2.50
CA VAL A 364 31.17 -4.51 -2.28
C VAL A 364 31.33 -4.21 -0.79
N PHE A 365 30.29 -4.44 0.01
CA PHE A 365 30.41 -4.29 1.45
C PHE A 365 31.32 -5.37 2.06
N ALA A 366 31.27 -6.61 1.59
CA ALA A 366 32.18 -7.67 2.04
C ALA A 366 33.66 -7.27 1.85
N ASP A 367 34.02 -6.80 0.66
CA ASP A 367 35.38 -6.39 0.31
C ASP A 367 35.81 -5.13 1.08
N MET A 368 34.93 -4.12 1.14
CA MET A 368 35.15 -2.89 1.90
C MET A 368 35.47 -3.16 3.37
N PHE A 369 34.85 -4.19 3.93
CA PHE A 369 34.97 -4.60 5.32
C PHE A 369 36.13 -5.56 5.60
N ALA A 370 36.69 -6.17 4.56
CA ALA A 370 37.86 -7.03 4.61
C ALA A 370 39.17 -6.23 4.49
N MET A 371 39.14 -5.04 3.88
CA MET A 371 40.32 -4.17 3.82
C MET A 371 40.63 -3.52 5.18
N PRO A 372 41.90 -3.46 5.60
CA PRO A 372 42.29 -2.76 6.81
C PRO A 372 41.99 -1.25 6.67
N GLN A 373 41.12 -0.73 7.53
CA GLN A 373 40.82 0.71 7.52
C GLN A 373 41.98 1.50 8.13
N PRO A 374 42.33 2.68 7.57
CA PRO A 374 43.34 3.56 8.16
C PRO A 374 42.92 3.96 9.58
N VAL A 375 43.91 4.13 10.47
CA VAL A 375 43.74 4.42 11.91
C VAL A 375 42.89 5.68 12.18
N GLU A 376 42.70 6.52 11.18
CA GLU A 376 41.91 7.76 11.20
C GLU A 376 40.42 7.57 10.82
N ALA A 377 39.99 6.36 10.45
CA ALA A 377 38.58 6.04 10.25
C ALA A 377 37.86 6.13 11.60
N GLY A 378 37.24 7.29 11.88
CA GLY A 378 36.62 7.59 13.16
C GLY A 378 35.67 6.47 13.60
N ALA A 379 35.68 6.13 14.89
CA ALA A 379 34.65 5.30 15.47
C ALA A 379 33.49 6.21 15.93
N TYR A 380 32.26 5.78 15.69
CA TYR A 380 31.08 6.41 16.28
C TYR A 380 30.57 5.51 17.40
N GLU A 381 30.61 6.00 18.65
CA GLU A 381 30.25 5.24 19.85
C GLU A 381 30.96 3.87 19.97
N GLY A 382 32.24 3.80 19.59
CA GLY A 382 33.01 2.56 19.64
C GLY A 382 32.70 1.56 18.50
N CYS A 383 31.86 1.94 17.54
CA CYS A 383 31.52 1.17 16.35
C CYS A 383 32.23 1.76 15.10
N PRO A 384 32.73 0.94 14.16
CA PRO A 384 33.34 1.45 12.92
C PRO A 384 32.37 2.33 12.13
N LEU A 385 32.77 3.58 11.82
CA LEU A 385 31.99 4.49 10.99
C LEU A 385 32.46 4.42 9.54
N VAL A 386 31.54 4.18 8.61
CA VAL A 386 31.80 4.17 7.17
C VAL A 386 30.93 5.23 6.51
N VAL A 387 31.57 6.22 5.90
CA VAL A 387 30.88 7.26 5.14
C VAL A 387 30.60 6.75 3.73
N ILE A 388 29.34 6.79 3.32
CA ILE A 388 28.89 6.49 1.97
C ILE A 388 28.34 7.76 1.30
N HIS A 389 28.51 7.86 -0.01
CA HIS A 389 28.22 9.09 -0.77
C HIS A 389 26.83 9.09 -1.43
N ASP A 390 25.98 8.11 -1.12
CA ASP A 390 24.60 8.09 -1.60
C ASP A 390 23.71 9.03 -0.79
N SER A 391 22.53 9.35 -1.33
CA SER A 391 21.53 10.14 -0.60
C SER A 391 21.02 9.36 0.63
N GLU A 392 20.49 10.11 1.59
CA GLU A 392 19.90 9.55 2.81
C GLU A 392 18.72 8.65 2.48
N GLU A 393 17.86 9.10 1.56
CA GLU A 393 16.67 8.37 1.11
C GLU A 393 17.03 7.08 0.36
N ASP A 394 18.00 7.14 -0.55
CA ASP A 394 18.40 5.97 -1.34
C ASP A 394 19.10 4.94 -0.45
N THR A 395 19.96 5.39 0.46
CA THR A 395 20.62 4.54 1.46
C THR A 395 19.59 3.87 2.36
N ARG A 396 18.64 4.63 2.90
CA ARG A 396 17.57 4.10 3.75
C ARG A 396 16.77 3.02 3.04
N ALA A 397 16.32 3.29 1.81
CA ALA A 397 15.57 2.33 1.00
C ALA A 397 16.38 1.06 0.73
N PHE A 398 17.67 1.21 0.38
CA PHE A 398 18.55 0.09 0.09
C PHE A 398 18.82 -0.79 1.32
N LEU A 399 19.15 -0.18 2.46
CA LEU A 399 19.40 -0.90 3.71
C LEU A 399 18.15 -1.63 4.21
N HIS A 400 16.97 -0.99 4.13
CA HIS A 400 15.70 -1.68 4.42
C HIS A 400 15.50 -2.91 3.53
N ALA A 401 15.82 -2.82 2.25
CA ALA A 401 15.70 -3.94 1.32
C ALA A 401 16.71 -5.06 1.61
N LEU A 402 17.91 -4.76 2.14
CA LEU A 402 18.91 -5.77 2.52
C LEU A 402 18.61 -6.45 3.87
N HIS A 403 17.97 -5.74 4.79
CA HIS A 403 17.62 -6.24 6.13
C HIS A 403 16.23 -6.91 6.19
N SER A 404 15.46 -6.87 5.10
CA SER A 404 14.15 -7.53 4.99
C SER A 404 14.26 -8.93 4.36
N PRO A 405 13.51 -9.93 4.86
CA PRO A 405 13.62 -11.33 4.39
C PRO A 405 13.12 -11.54 2.95
N ASP A 406 12.18 -10.72 2.46
CA ASP A 406 11.70 -10.72 1.07
C ASP A 406 11.40 -9.30 0.58
N VAL A 407 11.53 -9.10 -0.74
CA VAL A 407 11.23 -7.84 -1.45
C VAL A 407 9.75 -7.90 -1.88
N PRO A 408 8.79 -7.28 -1.16
CA PRO A 408 7.38 -7.31 -1.54
C PRO A 408 7.12 -6.83 -2.97
N ARG A 409 6.13 -7.44 -3.61
CA ARG A 409 5.60 -7.07 -4.94
C ARG A 409 5.17 -5.59 -4.99
N ALA A 410 4.79 -5.01 -3.84
CA ALA A 410 4.45 -3.61 -3.66
C ALA A 410 5.58 -2.61 -4.00
N PHE A 411 6.84 -3.06 -4.07
CA PHE A 411 7.96 -2.21 -4.46
C PHE A 411 8.03 -1.92 -5.97
N ILE A 412 7.32 -2.68 -6.80
CA ILE A 412 7.21 -2.46 -8.25
C ILE A 412 6.13 -1.42 -8.55
N ASP A 413 5.10 -1.35 -7.70
CA ASP A 413 3.99 -0.41 -7.85
C ASP A 413 4.42 1.05 -7.63
N ASP A 414 5.52 1.27 -6.89
CA ASP A 414 6.24 2.54 -6.85
C ASP A 414 7.48 2.52 -7.76
N GLU A 415 7.30 3.03 -8.99
CA GLU A 415 8.35 3.20 -9.99
C GLU A 415 9.63 3.85 -9.43
N ARG A 416 9.52 4.82 -8.51
CA ARG A 416 10.69 5.54 -7.99
C ARG A 416 11.53 4.62 -7.12
N LEU A 417 10.87 3.87 -6.25
CA LEU A 417 11.52 2.94 -5.35
C LEU A 417 12.15 1.77 -6.10
N ALA A 418 11.46 1.22 -7.11
CA ALA A 418 12.00 0.19 -7.99
C ALA A 418 13.30 0.65 -8.68
N LEU A 419 13.33 1.88 -9.20
CA LEU A 419 14.50 2.46 -9.86
C LEU A 419 15.66 2.74 -8.90
N THR A 420 15.37 3.30 -7.71
CA THR A 420 16.37 3.50 -6.65
C THR A 420 17.01 2.17 -6.26
N LEU A 421 16.21 1.14 -5.99
CA LEU A 421 16.73 -0.17 -5.57
C LEU A 421 17.48 -0.89 -6.69
N LEU A 422 17.05 -0.76 -7.95
CA LEU A 422 17.78 -1.33 -9.10
C LEU A 422 19.17 -0.70 -9.22
N ARG A 423 19.27 0.62 -9.11
CA ARG A 423 20.54 1.35 -9.15
C ARG A 423 21.44 1.00 -7.96
N MET A 424 20.90 1.00 -6.75
CA MET A 424 21.67 0.71 -5.52
C MET A 424 22.14 -0.75 -5.47
N SER A 425 21.28 -1.70 -5.85
CA SER A 425 21.64 -3.12 -5.90
C SER A 425 22.69 -3.42 -6.97
N HIS A 426 22.73 -2.67 -8.07
CA HIS A 426 23.83 -2.74 -9.01
C HIS A 426 25.12 -2.12 -8.44
N LYS A 427 25.06 -0.89 -7.91
CA LYS A 427 26.22 -0.17 -7.36
C LYS A 427 26.94 -0.95 -6.25
N TYR A 428 26.18 -1.53 -5.34
CA TYR A 428 26.70 -2.29 -4.21
C TYR A 428 26.75 -3.80 -4.47
N ALA A 429 26.57 -4.25 -5.72
CA ALA A 429 26.65 -5.67 -6.08
C ALA A 429 25.77 -6.58 -5.19
N ALA A 430 24.52 -6.16 -4.96
CA ALA A 430 23.53 -6.92 -4.20
C ALA A 430 22.71 -7.85 -5.12
N HIS A 431 23.34 -8.94 -5.56
CA HIS A 431 22.85 -9.80 -6.65
C HIS A 431 21.46 -10.40 -6.43
N LYS A 432 21.17 -10.89 -5.21
CA LYS A 432 19.86 -11.48 -4.90
C LYS A 432 18.73 -10.44 -5.04
N LEU A 433 18.95 -9.24 -4.50
CA LEU A 433 18.01 -8.12 -4.60
C LEU A 433 17.83 -7.69 -6.07
N ARG A 434 18.93 -7.51 -6.79
CA ARG A 434 18.92 -7.14 -8.22
C ARG A 434 18.13 -8.16 -9.05
N THR A 435 18.36 -9.45 -8.85
CA THR A 435 17.68 -10.53 -9.58
C THR A 435 16.16 -10.50 -9.35
N THR A 436 15.73 -10.25 -8.12
CA THR A 436 14.29 -10.11 -7.80
C THR A 436 13.66 -8.90 -8.50
N LEU A 437 14.37 -7.76 -8.51
CA LEU A 437 13.92 -6.53 -9.19
C LEU A 437 13.85 -6.70 -10.71
N LEU A 438 14.79 -7.40 -11.32
CA LEU A 438 14.79 -7.65 -12.76
C LEU A 438 13.61 -8.53 -13.20
N ARG A 439 13.33 -9.63 -12.48
CA ARG A 439 12.14 -10.47 -12.73
C ARG A 439 10.83 -9.70 -12.58
N ALA A 440 10.84 -8.69 -11.73
CA ALA A 440 9.72 -7.82 -11.48
C ALA A 440 9.49 -6.80 -12.60
N LEU A 441 10.56 -6.29 -13.22
CA LEU A 441 10.53 -5.28 -14.27
C LEU A 441 10.42 -5.86 -15.68
N GLU A 442 10.73 -7.15 -15.85
CA GLU A 442 10.65 -7.86 -17.13
C GLU A 442 9.27 -7.76 -17.82
N PRO A 443 8.12 -7.85 -17.13
CA PRO A 443 6.81 -7.61 -17.77
C PRO A 443 6.64 -6.18 -18.32
N CYS A 444 7.30 -5.19 -17.70
CA CYS A 444 7.28 -3.79 -18.16
C CYS A 444 8.20 -3.58 -19.38
N PHE A 445 9.32 -4.32 -19.44
CA PHE A 445 10.32 -4.22 -20.49
C PHE A 445 10.76 -5.62 -20.99
N PRO A 446 9.90 -6.31 -21.77
CA PRO A 446 10.10 -7.73 -22.05
C PRO A 446 11.25 -8.02 -23.01
N THR A 447 11.92 -9.16 -22.78
CA THR A 447 12.98 -9.67 -23.66
C THR A 447 12.45 -10.55 -24.79
N GLN A 448 11.20 -11.03 -24.68
CA GLN A 448 10.55 -11.91 -25.65
C GLN A 448 9.41 -11.20 -26.39
N LEU A 449 9.27 -11.51 -27.69
CA LEU A 449 8.24 -10.93 -28.55
C LEU A 449 6.82 -11.21 -28.03
N VAL A 450 6.56 -12.42 -27.52
CA VAL A 450 5.24 -12.81 -27.02
C VAL A 450 4.81 -11.95 -25.83
N ASP A 451 5.77 -11.63 -24.95
CA ASP A 451 5.55 -10.82 -23.77
C ASP A 451 5.42 -9.34 -24.13
N TRP A 452 6.13 -8.86 -25.16
CA TRP A 452 5.92 -7.54 -25.74
C TRP A 452 4.51 -7.38 -26.32
N GLU A 453 4.04 -8.35 -27.11
CA GLU A 453 2.68 -8.35 -27.64
C GLU A 453 1.64 -8.40 -26.52
N ALA A 454 1.92 -9.14 -25.43
CA ALA A 454 1.06 -9.18 -24.25
C ALA A 454 1.01 -7.83 -23.54
N ARG A 455 2.17 -7.20 -23.34
CA ARG A 455 2.31 -5.84 -22.78
C ARG A 455 1.42 -4.85 -23.52
N LEU A 456 1.49 -4.82 -24.85
CA LEU A 456 0.67 -3.91 -25.67
C LEU A 456 -0.85 -4.06 -25.42
N ARG A 457 -1.33 -5.29 -25.19
CA ARG A 457 -2.75 -5.55 -24.91
C ARG A 457 -3.19 -5.05 -23.53
N THR A 458 -2.26 -4.93 -22.58
CA THR A 458 -2.54 -4.56 -21.18
C THR A 458 -2.28 -3.07 -20.86
N LEU A 459 -1.75 -2.29 -21.81
CA LEU A 459 -1.40 -0.87 -21.63
C LEU A 459 -2.55 0.11 -21.25
N PRO A 460 -3.86 -0.22 -21.28
CA PRO A 460 -4.89 0.67 -20.72
C PRO A 460 -5.10 0.60 -19.20
N GLU A 461 -4.58 -0.42 -18.50
CA GLU A 461 -4.92 -0.71 -17.10
C GLU A 461 -3.77 -0.41 -16.13
N ARG A 462 -3.62 0.84 -15.66
CA ARG A 462 -2.76 1.22 -14.49
C ARG A 462 -1.38 0.53 -14.41
N THR A 463 -0.71 0.28 -15.53
CA THR A 463 0.59 -0.39 -15.55
C THR A 463 1.70 0.62 -15.26
N ALA A 464 2.68 0.21 -14.44
CA ALA A 464 3.90 0.98 -14.20
C ALA A 464 4.72 1.14 -15.50
N PHE A 465 5.48 2.22 -15.60
CA PHE A 465 6.34 2.60 -16.72
C PHE A 465 5.59 2.84 -18.05
N THR A 466 4.50 3.59 -17.98
CA THR A 466 3.69 4.00 -19.14
C THR A 466 3.95 5.42 -19.63
N THR A 467 4.56 6.27 -18.80
CA THR A 467 4.88 7.66 -19.15
C THR A 467 6.30 7.79 -19.70
N ALA A 468 6.52 8.75 -20.61
CA ALA A 468 7.84 9.04 -21.16
C ALA A 468 8.89 9.28 -20.05
N GLY A 469 8.54 10.06 -19.01
CA GLY A 469 9.46 10.36 -17.91
C GLY A 469 9.89 9.12 -17.11
N ALA A 470 8.96 8.21 -16.82
CA ALA A 470 9.26 6.96 -16.13
C ALA A 470 10.16 6.04 -16.97
N ILE A 471 9.87 5.93 -18.28
CA ILE A 471 10.65 5.07 -19.18
C ILE A 471 12.05 5.65 -19.42
N VAL A 472 12.20 6.98 -19.58
CA VAL A 472 13.51 7.63 -19.69
C VAL A 472 14.35 7.37 -18.44
N GLN A 473 13.76 7.53 -17.25
CA GLN A 473 14.48 7.30 -16.01
C GLN A 473 14.91 5.83 -15.86
N PHE A 474 14.04 4.89 -16.26
CA PHE A 474 14.40 3.48 -16.34
C PHE A 474 15.54 3.23 -17.31
N ALA A 475 15.45 3.74 -18.55
CA ALA A 475 16.46 3.50 -19.58
C ALA A 475 17.85 4.03 -19.19
N ASN A 476 17.93 5.21 -18.56
CA ASN A 476 19.18 5.76 -18.02
C ASN A 476 19.80 4.82 -16.97
N ILE A 477 18.99 4.18 -16.11
CA ILE A 477 19.48 3.23 -15.10
C ILE A 477 19.81 1.87 -15.74
N ALA A 478 19.01 1.44 -16.71
CA ALA A 478 19.11 0.14 -17.35
C ALA A 478 20.41 -0.02 -18.16
N GLU A 479 20.97 1.06 -18.72
CA GLU A 479 22.27 1.03 -19.42
C GLU A 479 23.37 0.38 -18.57
N LEU A 480 23.34 0.58 -17.25
CA LEU A 480 24.30 -0.02 -16.32
C LEU A 480 23.70 -1.22 -15.56
N ALA A 481 22.50 -1.05 -15.01
CA ALA A 481 21.93 -2.00 -14.05
C ALA A 481 21.08 -3.11 -14.69
N ALA A 482 20.62 -2.96 -15.93
CA ALA A 482 19.70 -3.90 -16.59
C ALA A 482 19.80 -3.87 -18.13
N PRO A 483 21.00 -4.12 -18.71
CA PRO A 483 21.22 -3.89 -20.15
C PRO A 483 20.33 -4.77 -21.05
N HIS A 484 20.00 -6.00 -20.64
CA HIS A 484 19.01 -6.86 -21.30
C HIS A 484 17.59 -6.31 -21.39
N LEU A 485 17.18 -5.38 -20.53
CA LEU A 485 15.85 -4.76 -20.59
C LEU A 485 15.85 -3.46 -21.41
N LEU A 486 17.04 -2.92 -21.71
CA LEU A 486 17.21 -1.65 -22.42
C LEU A 486 16.61 -1.64 -23.84
N PRO A 487 16.73 -2.70 -24.68
CA PRO A 487 16.12 -2.69 -26.02
C PRO A 487 14.61 -2.44 -25.99
N ALA A 488 13.90 -3.09 -25.05
CA ALA A 488 12.46 -2.91 -24.89
C ALA A 488 12.09 -1.53 -24.35
N ALA A 489 12.92 -0.96 -23.47
CA ALA A 489 12.73 0.41 -22.98
C ALA A 489 12.92 1.46 -24.08
N ILE A 490 13.96 1.32 -24.91
CA ILE A 490 14.18 2.19 -26.08
C ILE A 490 13.01 2.07 -27.05
N LEU A 491 12.57 0.84 -27.35
CA LEU A 491 11.41 0.61 -28.21
C LEU A 491 10.13 1.28 -27.66
N ALA A 492 9.93 1.24 -26.34
CA ALA A 492 8.81 1.90 -25.68
C ALA A 492 8.90 3.44 -25.68
N LEU A 493 10.09 4.02 -25.87
CA LEU A 493 10.31 5.47 -25.99
C LEU A 493 10.07 6.01 -27.40
N VAL A 494 10.21 5.19 -28.44
CA VAL A 494 10.08 5.62 -29.84
C VAL A 494 8.79 6.42 -30.10
N PRO A 495 7.60 6.02 -29.62
CA PRO A 495 6.36 6.78 -29.84
C PRO A 495 6.34 8.18 -29.21
N PHE A 496 7.19 8.46 -28.22
CA PHE A 496 7.27 9.75 -27.53
C PHE A 496 8.26 10.72 -28.18
N CYS A 497 9.01 10.29 -29.20
CA CYS A 497 10.02 11.10 -29.87
C CYS A 497 9.35 12.07 -30.86
N ALA A 498 9.24 13.36 -30.52
CA ALA A 498 8.68 14.39 -31.42
C ALA A 498 9.76 15.03 -32.30
N HIS A 499 9.48 15.24 -33.59
CA HIS A 499 10.43 15.81 -34.56
C HIS A 499 10.65 17.33 -34.44
N SER A 500 9.76 18.09 -33.78
CA SER A 500 9.65 19.54 -33.99
C SER A 500 10.03 20.45 -32.80
N SER A 501 10.53 19.93 -31.68
CA SER A 501 11.12 20.77 -30.64
C SER A 501 12.64 20.67 -30.65
N GLY A 502 13.28 21.79 -31.02
CA GLY A 502 14.71 21.99 -30.81
C GLY A 502 15.15 21.59 -29.40
N GLU A 503 16.35 21.03 -29.32
CA GLU A 503 17.08 20.64 -28.12
C GLU A 503 16.53 19.45 -27.29
N HIS A 504 15.23 19.10 -27.34
CA HIS A 504 14.64 18.06 -26.48
C HIS A 504 13.60 17.15 -27.17
N PRO A 505 13.98 15.95 -27.68
CA PRO A 505 13.08 15.06 -28.43
C PRO A 505 11.95 14.41 -27.62
N PHE A 506 12.01 14.45 -26.28
CA PHE A 506 10.97 13.95 -25.37
C PHE A 506 10.22 15.07 -24.63
N GLY A 507 10.43 16.34 -25.01
CA GLY A 507 9.92 17.50 -24.29
C GLY A 507 10.44 17.61 -22.84
N LEU A 508 9.72 18.35 -22.00
CA LEU A 508 9.93 18.41 -20.54
C LEU A 508 9.35 17.15 -19.88
N ALA A 509 9.93 15.99 -20.19
CA ALA A 509 9.55 14.75 -19.53
C ALA A 509 9.74 14.88 -18.02
N THR A 510 8.69 14.66 -17.25
CA THR A 510 8.75 14.68 -15.78
C THR A 510 8.47 13.28 -15.22
N PHE A 511 9.17 12.94 -14.16
CA PHE A 511 8.95 11.75 -13.38
C PHE A 511 8.54 12.18 -11.97
N ARG A 512 7.28 11.90 -11.60
CA ARG A 512 6.69 12.31 -10.31
C ARG A 512 6.86 13.82 -10.02
N GLY A 513 6.76 14.66 -11.05
CA GLY A 513 6.88 16.12 -10.94
C GLY A 513 8.32 16.67 -11.06
N VAL A 514 9.33 15.80 -11.17
CA VAL A 514 10.73 16.21 -11.34
C VAL A 514 11.13 16.08 -12.82
N PRO A 515 11.72 17.11 -13.45
CA PRO A 515 12.24 17.00 -14.80
C PRO A 515 13.32 15.90 -14.92
N VAL A 516 13.16 15.00 -15.88
CA VAL A 516 14.16 13.96 -16.18
C VAL A 516 14.90 14.34 -17.45
N LYS A 517 16.23 14.38 -17.35
CA LYS A 517 17.09 14.60 -18.51
C LYS A 517 17.49 13.25 -19.12
N PRO A 518 17.13 12.96 -20.38
CA PRO A 518 17.61 11.77 -21.06
C PRO A 518 19.11 11.89 -21.31
N GLU A 519 19.85 10.78 -21.20
CA GLU A 519 21.25 10.77 -21.59
C GLU A 519 21.40 10.96 -23.11
N HIS A 520 22.49 11.63 -23.53
CA HIS A 520 22.72 11.91 -24.96
C HIS A 520 22.80 10.63 -25.81
N ARG A 521 23.27 9.53 -25.23
CA ARG A 521 23.31 8.21 -25.87
C ARG A 521 21.91 7.65 -26.07
N LEU A 522 21.07 7.71 -25.05
CA LEU A 522 19.68 7.27 -25.12
C LEU A 522 18.89 8.05 -26.18
N VAL A 523 19.07 9.37 -26.23
CA VAL A 523 18.46 10.22 -27.27
C VAL A 523 18.87 9.76 -28.66
N ARG A 524 20.18 9.59 -28.90
CA ARG A 524 20.69 9.12 -30.19
C ARG A 524 20.13 7.74 -30.54
N ALA A 525 20.10 6.82 -29.58
CA ALA A 525 19.60 5.47 -29.78
C ALA A 525 18.11 5.47 -30.19
N VAL A 526 17.27 6.27 -29.53
CA VAL A 526 15.84 6.37 -29.88
C VAL A 526 15.63 7.00 -31.26
N VAL A 527 16.39 8.05 -31.61
CA VAL A 527 16.29 8.68 -32.94
C VAL A 527 16.71 7.70 -34.04
N GLN A 528 17.84 7.00 -33.87
CA GLN A 528 18.30 5.99 -34.82
C GLN A 528 17.35 4.79 -34.90
N ALA A 529 16.82 4.34 -33.76
CA ALA A 529 15.83 3.28 -33.70
C ALA A 529 14.63 3.62 -34.57
N ARG A 530 14.15 4.86 -34.51
CA ARG A 530 12.98 5.30 -35.24
C ARG A 530 13.14 5.13 -36.75
N GLU A 531 14.27 5.58 -37.31
CA GLU A 531 14.58 5.44 -38.74
C GLU A 531 14.80 3.97 -39.13
N ALA A 532 15.55 3.22 -38.33
CA ALA A 532 15.85 1.82 -38.61
C ALA A 532 14.60 0.94 -38.56
N LEU A 533 13.69 1.20 -37.60
CA LEU A 533 12.43 0.48 -37.45
C LEU A 533 11.48 0.76 -38.60
N ASP A 534 11.38 2.01 -39.08
CA ASP A 534 10.56 2.35 -40.26
C ASP A 534 11.05 1.64 -41.52
N ALA A 535 12.37 1.67 -41.77
CA ALA A 535 12.96 1.00 -42.93
C ALA A 535 12.61 -0.49 -42.92
N VAL A 536 12.86 -1.16 -41.80
CA VAL A 536 12.58 -2.59 -41.61
C VAL A 536 11.09 -2.92 -41.67
N ALA A 537 10.24 -2.06 -41.11
CA ALA A 537 8.80 -2.21 -41.18
C ALA A 537 8.36 -2.29 -42.64
N ARG A 538 8.88 -1.42 -43.52
CA ARG A 538 8.52 -1.38 -44.94
C ARG A 538 9.15 -2.50 -45.77
N THR A 539 10.39 -2.87 -45.47
CA THR A 539 11.16 -3.82 -46.31
C THR A 539 11.05 -5.27 -45.87
N GLU A 540 10.78 -5.55 -44.60
CA GLU A 540 10.81 -6.92 -44.05
C GLU A 540 9.46 -7.33 -43.43
N VAL A 541 8.89 -6.51 -42.54
CA VAL A 541 7.70 -6.91 -41.74
C VAL A 541 6.40 -6.75 -42.51
N TYR A 542 6.19 -5.57 -43.11
CA TYR A 542 5.02 -5.21 -43.90
C TYR A 542 5.31 -5.21 -45.40
N LEU A 543 6.33 -5.95 -45.85
CA LEU A 543 6.76 -5.97 -47.25
C LEU A 543 5.62 -6.18 -48.25
N GLU A 544 4.65 -7.05 -47.95
CA GLU A 544 3.52 -7.34 -48.84
C GLU A 544 2.52 -6.15 -48.97
N ILE A 545 2.60 -5.17 -48.07
CA ILE A 545 1.89 -3.88 -48.16
C ILE A 545 2.64 -2.92 -49.09
N PHE A 546 3.98 -2.88 -49.02
CA PHE A 546 4.81 -1.92 -49.76
C PHE A 546 5.33 -2.41 -51.11
N ASN A 547 5.27 -3.71 -51.38
CA ASN A 547 5.68 -4.33 -52.63
C ASN A 547 4.49 -5.04 -53.31
N PRO A 548 3.67 -4.32 -54.10
CA PRO A 548 2.49 -4.88 -54.75
C PRO A 548 2.91 -5.76 -55.94
N GLY A 549 3.18 -7.04 -55.68
CA GLY A 549 3.65 -7.99 -56.69
C GLY A 549 3.15 -9.41 -56.46
N ASN A 550 1.87 -9.59 -56.13
CA ASN A 550 1.28 -10.93 -56.03
C ASN A 550 0.67 -11.35 -57.39
N PRO A 551 1.32 -12.24 -58.17
CA PRO A 551 0.77 -12.71 -59.45
C PRO A 551 -0.53 -13.50 -59.26
N ASP A 552 -0.76 -14.06 -58.07
CA ASP A 552 -1.96 -14.82 -57.72
C ASP A 552 -3.06 -13.94 -57.10
N CYS A 553 -2.97 -12.61 -57.23
CA CYS A 553 -3.98 -11.67 -56.74
C CYS A 553 -5.23 -11.74 -57.62
N VAL A 554 -6.39 -12.01 -57.00
CA VAL A 554 -7.67 -12.11 -57.71
C VAL A 554 -8.54 -10.86 -57.63
N ALA A 555 -8.12 -9.85 -56.86
CA ALA A 555 -8.85 -8.60 -56.67
C ALA A 555 -7.88 -7.43 -56.52
N LEU A 556 -7.27 -7.01 -57.63
CA LEU A 556 -6.18 -6.03 -57.65
C LEU A 556 -6.58 -4.68 -57.04
N GLU A 557 -7.64 -4.05 -57.54
CA GLU A 557 -8.12 -2.74 -57.06
C GLU A 557 -8.51 -2.77 -55.58
N GLY A 558 -9.19 -3.83 -55.14
CA GLY A 558 -9.57 -4.00 -53.73
C GLY A 558 -8.35 -4.19 -52.82
N CYS A 559 -7.35 -4.95 -53.26
CA CYS A 559 -6.11 -5.13 -52.51
C CYS A 559 -5.26 -3.84 -52.49
N ASP A 560 -5.24 -3.06 -53.57
CA ASP A 560 -4.53 -1.77 -53.59
C ASP A 560 -5.19 -0.75 -52.66
N ALA A 561 -6.52 -0.68 -52.64
CA ALA A 561 -7.25 0.12 -51.66
C ALA A 561 -6.98 -0.35 -50.22
N ALA A 562 -6.93 -1.67 -49.99
CA ALA A 562 -6.57 -2.24 -48.68
C ALA A 562 -5.14 -1.88 -48.26
N ARG A 563 -4.17 -1.90 -49.18
CA ARG A 563 -2.79 -1.44 -48.92
C ARG A 563 -2.76 0.03 -48.54
N ALA A 564 -3.42 0.90 -49.30
CA ALA A 564 -3.48 2.33 -48.99
C ALA A 564 -4.08 2.60 -47.61
N ASN A 565 -5.16 1.90 -47.25
CA ASN A 565 -5.76 1.97 -45.92
C ASN A 565 -4.81 1.48 -44.83
N ALA A 566 -4.09 0.37 -45.05
CA ALA A 566 -3.13 -0.16 -44.10
C ALA A 566 -1.95 0.80 -43.89
N ILE A 567 -1.43 1.42 -44.95
CA ILE A 567 -0.37 2.43 -44.86
C ILE A 567 -0.85 3.63 -44.03
N ALA A 568 -2.05 4.13 -44.31
CA ALA A 568 -2.63 5.24 -43.57
C ALA A 568 -2.89 4.93 -42.09
N ALA A 569 -3.20 3.66 -41.76
CA ALA A 569 -3.50 3.24 -40.40
C ALA A 569 -2.26 2.84 -39.57
N LEU A 570 -1.19 2.37 -40.22
CA LEU A 570 0.05 1.94 -39.56
C LEU A 570 1.06 3.07 -39.37
N ALA A 571 0.95 4.14 -40.16
CA ALA A 571 1.82 5.29 -40.05
C ALA A 571 1.44 6.18 -38.86
N ASP A 572 2.44 6.63 -38.11
CA ASP A 572 2.28 7.66 -37.09
C ASP A 572 2.05 9.05 -37.70
N ALA A 573 1.93 10.08 -36.85
CA ALA A 573 1.72 11.46 -37.29
C ALA A 573 2.85 12.01 -38.19
N ASP A 574 4.06 11.43 -38.11
CA ASP A 574 5.21 11.80 -38.93
C ASP A 574 5.36 10.90 -40.17
N GLY A 575 4.39 9.99 -40.41
CA GLY A 575 4.40 9.08 -41.55
C GLY A 575 5.28 7.85 -41.37
N LEU A 576 5.82 7.62 -40.18
CA LEU A 576 6.73 6.51 -39.86
C LEU A 576 5.98 5.30 -39.31
N ILE A 577 6.49 4.10 -39.58
CA ILE A 577 5.83 2.85 -39.23
C ILE A 577 6.72 2.05 -38.29
N SER A 578 6.23 1.79 -37.08
CA SER A 578 6.91 0.89 -36.17
C SER A 578 6.45 -0.55 -36.41
N PRO A 579 7.38 -1.52 -36.59
CA PRO A 579 7.02 -2.92 -36.77
C PRO A 579 6.42 -3.53 -35.49
N PHE A 580 6.64 -2.91 -34.32
CA PHE A 580 6.26 -3.45 -33.02
C PHE A 580 5.22 -2.59 -32.28
N ALA A 581 4.64 -1.57 -32.92
CA ALA A 581 3.62 -0.72 -32.28
C ALA A 581 2.23 -1.35 -32.26
N HIS A 582 1.94 -2.28 -33.18
CA HIS A 582 0.60 -2.81 -33.38
C HIS A 582 0.53 -4.32 -33.12
N THR A 583 -0.59 -4.75 -32.51
CA THR A 583 -0.96 -6.16 -32.40
C THR A 583 -1.89 -6.55 -33.54
N LYS A 584 -2.05 -7.86 -33.79
CA LYS A 584 -3.03 -8.38 -34.79
C LYS A 584 -4.48 -7.96 -34.54
N SER A 585 -4.78 -7.42 -33.35
CA SER A 585 -6.11 -6.99 -32.91
C SER A 585 -6.36 -5.47 -33.03
N GLU A 586 -5.39 -4.69 -33.50
CA GLU A 586 -5.52 -3.23 -33.65
C GLU A 586 -6.43 -2.83 -34.84
N PRO A 587 -7.15 -1.69 -34.75
CA PRO A 587 -8.10 -1.26 -35.79
C PRO A 587 -7.51 -1.05 -37.19
N GLY A 588 -6.19 -0.86 -37.29
CA GLY A 588 -5.44 -0.63 -38.54
C GLY A 588 -4.95 -1.90 -39.24
N TRP A 589 -4.84 -3.03 -38.53
CA TRP A 589 -4.46 -4.32 -39.11
C TRP A 589 -5.71 -5.08 -39.56
N ARG A 590 -6.10 -4.91 -40.83
CA ARG A 590 -7.32 -5.50 -41.42
C ARG A 590 -7.00 -6.47 -42.57
N PRO A 591 -6.40 -7.64 -42.28
CA PRO A 591 -6.03 -8.62 -43.30
C PRO A 591 -7.25 -9.15 -44.09
N GLU A 592 -8.45 -9.06 -43.53
CA GLU A 592 -9.72 -9.40 -44.17
C GLU A 592 -10.09 -8.53 -45.37
N MET A 593 -9.49 -7.34 -45.51
CA MET A 593 -9.71 -6.46 -46.66
C MET A 593 -8.95 -6.91 -47.91
N PHE A 594 -8.02 -7.86 -47.77
CA PHE A 594 -7.25 -8.43 -48.88
C PHE A 594 -7.94 -9.68 -49.43
N CYS A 595 -7.72 -9.98 -50.72
CA CYS A 595 -8.12 -11.28 -51.26
C CYS A 595 -7.37 -12.43 -50.55
N GLY A 596 -7.92 -13.64 -50.57
CA GLY A 596 -7.40 -14.77 -49.77
C GLY A 596 -5.92 -15.10 -50.00
N THR A 597 -5.42 -14.97 -51.23
CA THR A 597 -4.01 -15.21 -51.57
C THR A 597 -3.08 -14.13 -51.00
N CYS A 598 -3.45 -12.86 -51.17
CA CYS A 598 -2.72 -11.72 -50.60
C CYS A 598 -2.72 -11.76 -49.07
N ARG A 599 -3.87 -12.07 -48.45
CA ARG A 599 -4.01 -12.22 -47.00
C ARG A 599 -3.07 -13.29 -46.44
N ALA A 600 -3.05 -14.48 -47.03
CA ALA A 600 -2.21 -15.58 -46.56
C ALA A 600 -0.71 -15.25 -46.65
N ARG A 601 -0.29 -14.55 -47.72
CA ARG A 601 1.10 -14.06 -47.86
C ARG A 601 1.42 -13.01 -46.80
N LEU A 602 0.53 -12.04 -46.61
CA LEU A 602 0.66 -10.95 -45.64
C LEU A 602 0.82 -11.50 -44.21
N GLU A 603 -0.08 -12.38 -43.76
CA GLU A 603 -0.04 -12.97 -42.41
C GLU A 603 1.22 -13.81 -42.18
N ARG A 604 1.64 -14.59 -43.18
CA ARG A 604 2.86 -15.41 -43.12
C ARG A 604 4.11 -14.53 -43.00
N ARG A 605 4.23 -13.52 -43.87
CA ARG A 605 5.38 -12.61 -43.89
C ARG A 605 5.45 -11.78 -42.62
N PHE A 606 4.34 -11.21 -42.19
CA PHE A 606 4.24 -10.45 -40.93
C PHE A 606 4.76 -11.25 -39.74
N ALA A 607 4.24 -12.47 -39.52
CA ALA A 607 4.65 -13.29 -38.38
C ALA A 607 6.13 -13.72 -38.45
N SER A 608 6.65 -14.03 -39.64
CA SER A 608 8.06 -14.38 -39.81
C SER A 608 8.99 -13.17 -39.67
N GLY A 609 8.59 -12.02 -40.21
CA GLY A 609 9.34 -10.76 -40.18
C GLY A 609 9.44 -10.25 -38.75
N LEU A 610 8.33 -10.17 -38.02
CA LEU A 610 8.31 -9.80 -36.60
C LEU A 610 9.27 -10.64 -35.75
N ARG A 611 9.23 -11.97 -35.88
CA ARG A 611 10.14 -12.85 -35.14
C ARG A 611 11.61 -12.66 -35.51
N SER A 612 11.88 -12.44 -36.80
CA SER A 612 13.23 -12.20 -37.30
C SER A 612 13.79 -10.87 -36.79
N GLU A 613 12.97 -9.81 -36.84
CA GLU A 613 13.36 -8.48 -36.38
C GLU A 613 13.46 -8.36 -34.87
N TRP A 614 12.60 -9.06 -34.12
CA TRP A 614 12.73 -9.06 -32.66
C TRP A 614 14.09 -9.61 -32.23
N LYS A 615 14.58 -10.68 -32.88
CA LYS A 615 15.91 -11.24 -32.60
C LYS A 615 17.04 -10.26 -32.92
N ARG A 616 16.88 -9.43 -33.95
CA ARG A 616 17.85 -8.41 -34.38
C ARG A 616 17.64 -7.04 -33.72
N LEU A 617 16.57 -6.88 -32.91
CA LEU A 617 16.19 -5.59 -32.34
C LEU A 617 17.37 -4.90 -31.63
N PRO A 618 18.12 -5.54 -30.71
CA PRO A 618 19.25 -4.90 -30.06
C PRO A 618 20.27 -4.33 -31.06
N GLU A 619 20.62 -5.09 -32.10
CA GLU A 619 21.55 -4.67 -33.14
C GLU A 619 21.02 -3.45 -33.93
N ARG A 620 19.70 -3.40 -34.20
CA ARG A 620 19.04 -2.24 -34.83
C ARG A 620 19.10 -0.99 -33.94
N LEU A 621 19.18 -1.19 -32.61
CA LEU A 621 19.32 -0.14 -31.61
C LEU A 621 20.79 0.18 -31.29
N ALA A 622 21.75 -0.37 -32.06
CA ALA A 622 23.18 -0.27 -31.82
C ALA A 622 23.63 -0.84 -30.44
N LEU A 623 22.93 -1.87 -29.97
CA LEU A 623 23.25 -2.64 -28.77
C LEU A 623 23.78 -4.04 -29.14
N PRO A 624 24.53 -4.70 -28.25
CA PRO A 624 24.88 -6.12 -28.39
C PRO A 624 23.64 -7.01 -28.54
N GLY A 625 23.79 -8.18 -29.17
CA GLY A 625 22.72 -9.17 -29.28
C GLY A 625 22.14 -9.60 -27.94
N TRP A 626 20.92 -10.14 -27.96
CA TRP A 626 20.20 -10.57 -26.74
C TRP A 626 21.01 -11.53 -25.86
N ASP A 627 21.77 -12.43 -26.49
CA ASP A 627 22.66 -13.38 -25.83
C ASP A 627 23.74 -12.68 -25.00
N VAL A 628 24.40 -11.67 -25.57
CA VAL A 628 25.42 -10.87 -24.89
C VAL A 628 24.80 -10.00 -23.79
N LEU A 629 23.64 -9.38 -24.06
CA LEU A 629 22.95 -8.56 -23.07
C LEU A 629 22.46 -9.37 -21.87
N SER A 630 21.99 -10.60 -22.10
CA SER A 630 21.57 -11.53 -21.05
C SER A 630 22.76 -12.11 -20.27
N SER A 631 23.90 -12.36 -20.90
CA SER A 631 25.09 -12.89 -20.22
C SER A 631 25.69 -11.88 -19.24
N GLN A 632 25.66 -10.58 -19.57
CA GLN A 632 26.09 -9.47 -18.70
C GLN A 632 25.31 -9.37 -17.37
N VAL A 633 24.23 -10.14 -17.22
CA VAL A 633 23.40 -10.23 -16.02
C VAL A 633 23.70 -11.50 -15.23
N GLN A 634 24.16 -12.56 -15.91
CA GLN A 634 24.38 -13.91 -15.35
C GLN A 634 25.76 -14.12 -14.73
N ASP A 635 26.77 -13.30 -15.06
CA ASP A 635 28.17 -13.46 -14.61
C ASP A 635 28.44 -13.24 -13.10
N VAL A 636 27.42 -13.35 -12.22
CA VAL A 636 27.61 -13.24 -10.76
C VAL A 636 26.93 -14.33 -9.93
N GLU A 637 26.60 -15.47 -10.55
CA GLU A 637 26.51 -16.72 -9.79
C GLU A 637 27.94 -17.22 -9.52
N MET A 638 28.49 -16.87 -8.35
CA MET A 638 29.69 -17.55 -7.83
C MET A 638 29.43 -19.07 -7.80
N PRO A 639 30.39 -19.91 -8.21
CA PRO A 639 30.27 -21.36 -8.05
C PRO A 639 30.09 -21.65 -6.55
N GLY A 640 29.03 -22.39 -6.22
CA GLY A 640 28.70 -22.73 -4.84
C GLY A 640 29.84 -23.49 -4.13
N PRO A 641 29.92 -23.38 -2.79
CA PRO A 641 30.84 -24.20 -2.01
C PRO A 641 30.52 -25.71 -2.13
#